data_AF-A0A8B6XVA0-F1
#
_entry.id   AF-A0A8B6XVA0-F1
#
_cell.length_a   1.000
_cell.length_b   1.000
_cell.length_c   1.000
_cell.angle_alpha   90.00
_cell.angle_beta   90.00
_cell.angle_gamma   90.00
#
_symmetry.space_group_name_H-M   'P 1'
#
loop_
_entity.id
_entity.type
_entity.pdbx_description
1 polymer ?
#
loop_
_entity_poly.entity_id
_entity_poly.type
_entity_poly.pdbx_seq_one_letter_code
_entity_poly.pdbx_strand_id
1 'polypeptide(L)'
;MLTGGTMFAFSRLSARSFLLKSLVQKSNSRLCFGVVRNMSYTCQHHGSAYTSDYRLFLRNEAGLISPFHDIPLLVQGENNVYNMVVEIPRWTNAKMEICTKSKLNPIKQDTKNGAVRFIKNVFPYKGYPWNYGALPQTWEDPNLIDEHTNAFGDGDPVDVIEIGYKVAERGSVLQVKLLGVLAMIDNGETDWKVIAIDVNDPLASKLNDIDDVKEVMPGLLEATVEWFKIYKMPGGDPPNKFAFNGEAKHKEFATEIVLQTHSRWEELVTKKIENVKNIACENVTLESSPFKISHKDADAICALLPPRSACAPIPAEVDAMFYLSEKAKQSVVFGIVRNMSYTCQHHGSAYTSDYRLFLKNEIGVISPFHDIPLLVQGENNVYNMVVEIPRWTNAKMEICTKSKLNPIKQDTKNGVVRFVKNVFPYKGFPWNYGALPQTWQDPNLVDEHTNSFGDGDPVDIIEIGYKVAERGSVLQVKLLGVLAMVDYRETDWKVIAIDVNDPLASKLNDIDDVKEVMPGLLEATVEWFKIYKMPGGDPPNKFAFNGEAKHKEFATEIVLQTHCRWEELVTNKIKNVTNIACENVTLESSPFKISHKDADSICALLPPRSACAPIPAEVDAMFYLSEKAKQSQPNQPKPS
;
A
#
# COMPACT_ATOMS: atom_id res chain seq x y z
N MET A 1 -78.20 20.33 8.42
CA MET A 1 -76.81 20.45 7.96
C MET A 1 -75.91 19.87 9.03
N LEU A 2 -75.10 18.88 8.63
CA LEU A 2 -73.95 18.24 9.28
C LEU A 2 -74.16 17.52 10.63
N THR A 3 -74.20 16.19 10.49
CA THR A 3 -74.02 15.13 11.50
C THR A 3 -72.54 14.71 11.59
N GLY A 4 -72.17 14.13 12.73
CA GLY A 4 -70.80 13.82 13.16
C GLY A 4 -70.04 12.69 12.46
N GLY A 5 -68.85 12.41 13.03
CA GLY A 5 -67.97 11.32 12.63
C GLY A 5 -66.63 11.37 13.38
N THR A 6 -66.56 10.64 14.49
CA THR A 6 -65.35 10.30 15.25
C THR A 6 -64.56 9.24 14.46
N MET A 7 -63.24 9.40 14.30
CA MET A 7 -62.38 8.35 13.73
C MET A 7 -61.20 8.05 14.67
N PHE A 8 -61.12 6.78 15.08
CA PHE A 8 -60.07 6.18 15.90
C PHE A 8 -58.75 6.07 15.12
N ALA A 9 -57.63 6.40 15.75
CA ALA A 9 -56.29 6.00 15.31
C ALA A 9 -55.64 5.13 16.41
N PHE A 10 -55.39 3.86 16.10
CA PHE A 10 -54.65 2.92 16.94
C PHE A 10 -53.14 3.22 16.86
N SER A 11 -52.51 3.52 17.99
CA SER A 11 -51.06 3.43 18.15
C SER A 11 -50.71 2.11 18.83
N ARG A 12 -50.14 1.16 18.09
CA ARG A 12 -49.47 -0.03 18.66
C ARG A 12 -48.00 0.33 18.91
N LEU A 13 -47.70 0.85 20.09
CA LEU A 13 -46.34 0.85 20.62
C LEU A 13 -46.03 -0.57 21.12
N SER A 14 -45.18 -1.27 20.37
CA SER A 14 -44.68 -2.61 20.66
C SER A 14 -43.73 -2.58 21.86
N ALA A 15 -43.96 -3.50 22.80
CA ALA A 15 -43.31 -3.65 24.10
C ALA A 15 -41.83 -4.10 24.08
N ARG A 16 -41.03 -3.69 23.09
CA ARG A 16 -39.63 -4.11 22.93
C ARG A 16 -38.59 -3.21 23.60
N SER A 17 -38.89 -1.96 23.95
CA SER A 17 -37.88 -1.05 24.56
C SER A 17 -37.68 -1.25 26.07
N PHE A 18 -38.50 -2.07 26.73
CA PHE A 18 -38.43 -2.26 28.18
C PHE A 18 -37.53 -3.44 28.63
N LEU A 19 -37.16 -4.37 27.73
CA LEU A 19 -36.27 -5.49 28.11
C LEU A 19 -34.78 -5.13 28.05
N LEU A 20 -34.35 -4.21 27.18
CA LEU A 20 -32.93 -3.85 27.02
C LEU A 20 -32.35 -3.10 28.24
N LYS A 21 -33.19 -2.45 29.06
CA LYS A 21 -32.73 -1.73 30.26
C LYS A 21 -32.57 -2.60 31.51
N SER A 22 -33.03 -3.86 31.49
CA SER A 22 -33.02 -4.72 32.68
C SER A 22 -31.76 -5.58 32.85
N LEU A 23 -30.92 -5.71 31.81
CA LEU A 23 -29.70 -6.52 31.84
C LEU A 23 -28.45 -5.77 32.30
N VAL A 24 -28.52 -4.44 32.45
CA VAL A 24 -27.37 -3.59 32.86
C VAL A 24 -27.29 -3.38 34.38
N GLN A 25 -28.25 -3.87 35.16
CA GLN A 25 -28.25 -3.71 36.62
C GLN A 25 -28.52 -5.04 37.33
N LYS A 26 -27.49 -5.90 37.47
CA LYS A 26 -27.31 -6.83 38.61
C LYS A 26 -26.05 -7.67 38.46
N SER A 27 -24.93 -7.18 38.98
CA SER A 27 -23.84 -8.02 39.53
C SER A 27 -22.90 -7.19 40.41
N ASN A 28 -23.43 -6.68 41.54
CA ASN A 28 -22.57 -6.21 42.63
C ASN A 28 -22.15 -7.41 43.48
N SER A 29 -20.94 -7.94 43.25
CA SER A 29 -20.25 -8.78 44.22
C SER A 29 -18.73 -8.69 44.10
N ARG A 30 -18.13 -8.05 45.12
CA ARG A 30 -16.75 -8.16 45.63
C ARG A 30 -15.61 -7.88 44.63
N LEU A 31 -15.07 -6.66 44.71
CA LEU A 31 -13.74 -6.30 44.21
C LEU A 31 -12.68 -7.23 44.82
N CYS A 32 -12.18 -8.16 44.03
CA CYS A 32 -10.81 -8.63 44.14
C CYS A 32 -10.01 -7.83 43.10
N PHE A 33 -9.05 -7.02 43.55
CA PHE A 33 -8.07 -6.39 42.66
C PHE A 33 -7.20 -7.50 42.03
N GLY A 34 -7.69 -8.08 40.93
CA GLY A 34 -6.91 -8.92 40.05
C GLY A 34 -6.04 -8.02 39.19
N VAL A 35 -4.72 -8.28 39.19
CA VAL A 35 -3.78 -7.70 38.23
C VAL A 35 -4.30 -8.01 36.83
N VAL A 36 -4.56 -6.96 36.03
CA VAL A 36 -4.90 -7.10 34.61
C VAL A 36 -3.67 -7.71 33.92
N ARG A 37 -3.67 -9.02 33.73
CA ARG A 37 -2.68 -9.69 32.89
C ARG A 37 -3.02 -9.35 31.45
N ASN A 38 -2.19 -8.50 30.83
CA ASN A 38 -2.22 -8.35 29.38
C ASN A 38 -1.86 -9.70 28.76
N MET A 39 -2.84 -10.38 28.15
CA MET A 39 -2.58 -11.66 27.48
C MET A 39 -1.74 -11.40 26.23
N SER A 40 -0.51 -11.93 26.20
CA SER A 40 0.33 -11.90 25.02
C SER A 40 0.01 -13.09 24.10
N TYR A 41 -0.20 -12.81 22.82
CA TYR A 41 -0.40 -13.84 21.79
C TYR A 41 0.86 -13.97 20.92
N THR A 42 1.16 -15.20 20.49
CA THR A 42 2.27 -15.49 19.58
C THR A 42 1.80 -16.37 18.43
N CYS A 43 2.55 -16.38 17.32
CA CYS A 43 2.21 -17.14 16.12
C CYS A 43 3.07 -18.40 16.00
N GLN A 44 2.44 -19.50 15.60
CA GLN A 44 3.10 -20.75 15.21
C GLN A 44 2.78 -21.07 13.74
N HIS A 45 3.83 -21.12 12.92
CA HIS A 45 3.72 -21.29 11.48
C HIS A 45 4.00 -22.73 11.06
N HIS A 46 3.25 -23.21 10.07
CA HIS A 46 3.39 -24.51 9.44
C HIS A 46 3.32 -24.38 7.91
N GLY A 47 4.03 -25.25 7.20
CA GLY A 47 4.14 -25.20 5.73
C GLY A 47 4.96 -24.02 5.21
N SER A 48 4.83 -23.75 3.91
CA SER A 48 5.46 -22.63 3.22
C SER A 48 4.49 -21.47 3.09
N ALA A 49 4.88 -20.21 3.31
CA ALA A 49 4.00 -19.10 2.96
C ALA A 49 3.77 -19.03 1.44
N TYR A 50 2.61 -18.54 1.02
CA TYR A 50 2.21 -18.44 -0.40
C TYR A 50 1.93 -19.78 -1.10
N THR A 51 1.61 -20.82 -0.32
CA THR A 51 1.17 -22.12 -0.80
C THR A 51 -0.10 -22.57 -0.05
N SER A 52 -0.79 -23.58 -0.57
CA SER A 52 -2.06 -24.05 -0.01
C SER A 52 -1.93 -24.82 1.31
N ASP A 53 -0.72 -25.29 1.65
CA ASP A 53 -0.40 -25.99 2.91
C ASP A 53 -0.05 -25.03 4.07
N TYR A 54 0.13 -23.73 3.81
CA TYR A 54 0.44 -22.76 4.86
C TYR A 54 -0.64 -22.68 5.94
N ARG A 55 -0.26 -22.78 7.21
CA ARG A 55 -1.14 -22.53 8.35
C ARG A 55 -0.43 -21.70 9.41
N LEU A 56 -1.13 -20.72 9.98
CA LEU A 56 -0.69 -19.94 11.12
C LEU A 56 -1.68 -20.14 12.26
N PHE A 57 -1.20 -20.74 13.35
CA PHE A 57 -1.95 -20.91 14.60
C PHE A 57 -1.53 -19.86 15.62
N LEU A 58 -2.45 -19.47 16.50
CA LEU A 58 -2.16 -18.57 17.60
C LEU A 58 -1.91 -19.37 18.89
N ARG A 59 -1.07 -18.81 19.76
CA ARG A 59 -0.79 -19.35 21.10
C ARG A 59 -0.90 -18.25 22.15
N ASN A 60 -1.39 -18.60 23.32
CA ASN A 60 -1.28 -17.79 24.54
C ASN A 60 -0.24 -18.42 25.51
N GLU A 61 -0.21 -17.97 26.76
CA GLU A 61 0.67 -18.53 27.80
C GLU A 61 0.44 -20.03 28.08
N ALA A 62 -0.79 -20.53 27.86
CA ALA A 62 -1.18 -21.91 28.14
C ALA A 62 -0.95 -22.87 26.96
N GLY A 63 -0.95 -22.37 25.72
CA GLY A 63 -0.69 -23.18 24.53
C GLY A 63 -1.44 -22.69 23.30
N LEU A 64 -1.72 -23.60 22.37
CA LEU A 64 -2.47 -23.32 21.15
C LEU A 64 -3.92 -22.95 21.45
N ILE A 65 -4.42 -21.97 20.70
CA ILE A 65 -5.78 -21.46 20.81
C ILE A 65 -6.41 -21.26 19.43
N SER A 66 -7.73 -21.28 19.36
CA SER A 66 -8.48 -20.84 18.19
C SER A 66 -8.56 -19.30 18.13
N PRO A 67 -8.11 -18.65 17.03
CA PRO A 67 -8.32 -17.21 16.86
C PRO A 67 -9.79 -16.85 16.67
N PHE A 68 -10.64 -17.81 16.30
CA PHE A 68 -12.07 -17.58 16.17
C PHE A 68 -12.78 -17.65 17.53
N HIS A 69 -12.43 -18.61 18.38
CA HIS A 69 -13.25 -18.94 19.55
C HIS A 69 -12.63 -18.58 20.90
N ASP A 70 -11.30 -18.66 21.03
CA ASP A 70 -10.62 -18.59 22.33
C ASP A 70 -10.14 -17.18 22.69
N ILE A 71 -10.11 -16.26 21.73
CA ILE A 71 -9.78 -14.85 21.98
C ILE A 71 -11.07 -14.13 22.36
N PRO A 72 -11.17 -13.51 23.55
CA PRO A 72 -12.38 -12.79 23.95
C PRO A 72 -12.69 -11.65 22.97
N LEU A 73 -13.96 -11.46 22.60
CA LEU A 73 -14.38 -10.31 21.79
C LEU A 73 -14.00 -8.99 22.46
N LEU A 74 -14.36 -8.82 23.74
CA LEU A 74 -14.09 -7.63 24.54
C LEU A 74 -12.84 -7.81 25.40
N VAL A 75 -12.05 -6.74 25.52
CA VAL A 75 -10.92 -6.70 26.43
C VAL A 75 -11.43 -6.59 27.87
N GLN A 76 -10.98 -7.51 28.74
CA GLN A 76 -11.44 -7.54 30.13
C GLN A 76 -11.01 -6.28 30.89
N GLY A 77 -11.96 -5.66 31.60
CA GLY A 77 -11.73 -4.47 32.41
C GLY A 77 -11.75 -3.15 31.63
N GLU A 78 -11.90 -3.20 30.31
CA GLU A 78 -12.01 -2.04 29.44
C GLU A 78 -13.42 -1.92 28.86
N ASN A 79 -13.95 -0.70 28.79
CA ASN A 79 -15.25 -0.45 28.18
C ASN A 79 -15.09 -0.12 26.70
N ASN A 80 -15.84 -0.82 25.84
CA ASN A 80 -15.87 -0.59 24.38
C ASN A 80 -14.50 -0.76 23.68
N VAL A 81 -13.65 -1.64 24.21
CA VAL A 81 -12.39 -2.06 23.58
C VAL A 81 -12.51 -3.53 23.18
N TYR A 82 -12.19 -3.82 21.93
CA TYR A 82 -12.37 -5.11 21.29
C TYR A 82 -11.00 -5.70 20.91
N ASN A 83 -10.87 -7.02 20.95
CA ASN A 83 -9.74 -7.67 20.30
C ASN A 83 -10.05 -7.81 18.80
N MET A 84 -9.06 -7.53 17.96
CA MET A 84 -9.09 -7.79 16.51
C MET A 84 -7.95 -8.74 16.18
N VAL A 85 -8.23 -9.79 15.41
CA VAL A 85 -7.19 -10.66 14.85
C VAL A 85 -6.81 -10.14 13.47
N VAL A 86 -5.56 -9.71 13.29
CA VAL A 86 -5.06 -9.22 12.00
C VAL A 86 -4.76 -10.39 11.08
N GLU A 87 -5.40 -10.45 9.92
CA GLU A 87 -5.22 -11.52 8.92
C GLU A 87 -4.35 -11.04 7.76
N ILE A 88 -4.54 -9.80 7.33
CA ILE A 88 -3.88 -9.22 6.17
C ILE A 88 -3.24 -7.90 6.57
N PRO A 89 -1.90 -7.86 6.70
CA PRO A 89 -1.17 -6.62 6.91
C PRO A 89 -1.41 -5.63 5.78
N ARG A 90 -1.44 -4.33 6.12
CA ARG A 90 -1.56 -3.25 5.14
C ARG A 90 -0.52 -3.38 4.03
N TRP A 91 -0.96 -3.10 2.81
CA TRP A 91 -0.25 -3.15 1.53
C TRP A 91 0.24 -4.52 1.09
N THR A 92 -0.28 -5.60 1.69
CA THR A 92 -0.06 -6.97 1.21
C THR A 92 -1.22 -7.46 0.35
N ASN A 93 -0.94 -8.43 -0.53
CA ASN A 93 -1.88 -8.92 -1.53
C ASN A 93 -2.44 -10.31 -1.24
N ALA A 94 -1.80 -11.11 -0.37
CA ALA A 94 -2.26 -12.46 -0.09
C ALA A 94 -3.59 -12.42 0.66
N LYS A 95 -4.65 -13.02 0.11
CA LYS A 95 -5.95 -13.12 0.80
C LYS A 95 -5.83 -14.14 1.91
N MET A 96 -5.86 -13.69 3.15
CA MET A 96 -5.76 -14.58 4.30
C MET A 96 -7.00 -14.44 5.16
N GLU A 97 -7.36 -15.53 5.80
CA GLU A 97 -8.59 -15.63 6.58
C GLU A 97 -8.42 -16.70 7.67
N ILE A 98 -9.05 -16.48 8.81
CA ILE A 98 -9.34 -17.47 9.83
C ILE A 98 -10.12 -18.59 9.15
N CYS A 99 -9.55 -19.80 9.13
CA CYS A 99 -10.21 -20.91 8.46
C CYS A 99 -11.32 -21.49 9.35
N THR A 100 -12.55 -20.97 9.21
CA THR A 100 -13.74 -21.40 9.95
C THR A 100 -14.01 -22.91 9.87
N LYS A 101 -13.51 -23.59 8.82
CA LYS A 101 -13.75 -25.02 8.55
C LYS A 101 -12.66 -25.95 9.10
N SER A 102 -11.51 -25.43 9.52
CA SER A 102 -10.39 -26.24 10.03
C SER A 102 -10.36 -26.23 11.56
N LYS A 103 -9.98 -27.35 12.17
CA LYS A 103 -9.82 -27.44 13.63
C LYS A 103 -8.87 -26.38 14.15
N LEU A 104 -9.25 -25.72 15.25
CA LEU A 104 -8.56 -24.57 15.86
C LEU A 104 -8.41 -23.34 14.93
N ASN A 105 -9.14 -23.31 13.82
CA ASN A 105 -9.31 -22.17 12.93
C ASN A 105 -8.02 -21.40 12.58
N PRO A 106 -6.93 -22.05 12.14
CA PRO A 106 -5.71 -21.35 11.76
C PRO A 106 -5.97 -20.33 10.64
N ILE A 107 -5.19 -19.25 10.64
CA ILE A 107 -5.15 -18.33 9.51
C ILE A 107 -4.46 -19.04 8.34
N LYS A 108 -5.09 -19.04 7.17
CA LYS A 108 -4.55 -19.62 5.93
C LYS A 108 -4.78 -18.70 4.74
N GLN A 109 -4.10 -18.96 3.63
CA GLN A 109 -4.40 -18.25 2.38
C GLN A 109 -5.64 -18.86 1.72
N ASP A 110 -6.56 -18.00 1.27
CA ASP A 110 -7.71 -18.40 0.44
C ASP A 110 -7.21 -19.07 -0.85
N THR A 111 -7.95 -20.05 -1.34
CA THR A 111 -7.65 -20.77 -2.58
C THR A 111 -8.84 -20.70 -3.52
N LYS A 112 -8.62 -20.23 -4.75
CA LYS A 112 -9.64 -20.19 -5.82
C LYS A 112 -9.07 -20.94 -7.03
N ASN A 113 -9.86 -21.84 -7.61
CA ASN A 113 -9.47 -22.64 -8.77
C ASN A 113 -8.14 -23.42 -8.60
N GLY A 114 -7.89 -23.95 -7.39
CA GLY A 114 -6.69 -24.75 -7.10
C GLY A 114 -5.40 -23.95 -6.85
N ALA A 115 -5.44 -22.62 -6.95
CA ALA A 115 -4.30 -21.75 -6.67
C ALA A 115 -4.57 -20.86 -5.45
N VAL A 116 -3.50 -20.48 -4.74
CA VAL A 116 -3.59 -19.48 -3.67
C VAL A 116 -3.99 -18.12 -4.25
N ARG A 117 -4.84 -17.39 -3.52
CA ARG A 117 -5.43 -16.16 -4.02
C ARG A 117 -4.61 -14.94 -3.58
N PHE A 118 -4.33 -14.08 -4.55
CA PHE A 118 -3.80 -12.74 -4.33
C PHE A 118 -4.79 -11.71 -4.89
N ILE A 119 -5.10 -10.69 -4.10
CA ILE A 119 -5.90 -9.56 -4.56
C ILE A 119 -5.04 -8.72 -5.48
N LYS A 120 -5.65 -8.21 -6.55
CA LYS A 120 -4.98 -7.37 -7.51
C LYS A 120 -4.84 -5.94 -6.99
N ASN A 121 -3.82 -5.23 -7.44
CA ASN A 121 -3.70 -3.80 -7.18
C ASN A 121 -4.61 -3.10 -8.19
N VAL A 122 -5.56 -2.31 -7.72
CA VAL A 122 -6.43 -1.49 -8.57
C VAL A 122 -6.06 -0.05 -8.33
N PHE A 123 -5.66 0.66 -9.38
CA PHE A 123 -5.14 2.01 -9.25
C PHE A 123 -6.13 2.91 -8.50
N PRO A 124 -5.69 3.69 -7.48
CA PRO A 124 -4.30 3.92 -7.03
C PRO A 124 -3.81 3.01 -5.90
N TYR A 125 -4.54 1.96 -5.54
CA TYR A 125 -4.34 1.18 -4.31
C TYR A 125 -3.36 0.01 -4.47
N LYS A 126 -2.46 -0.16 -3.49
CA LYS A 126 -1.59 -1.35 -3.34
C LYS A 126 -2.19 -2.33 -2.33
N GLY A 127 -2.54 -3.53 -2.79
CA GLY A 127 -3.09 -4.58 -1.92
C GLY A 127 -4.27 -4.07 -1.08
N TYR A 128 -4.33 -4.48 0.18
CA TYR A 128 -5.22 -3.87 1.17
C TYR A 128 -4.63 -2.56 1.70
N PRO A 129 -5.33 -1.41 1.60
CA PRO A 129 -4.80 -0.13 2.08
C PRO A 129 -4.89 0.07 3.60
N TRP A 130 -5.35 -0.94 4.35
CA TRP A 130 -5.45 -0.96 5.81
C TRP A 130 -4.96 -2.29 6.38
N ASN A 131 -4.79 -2.37 7.71
CA ASN A 131 -4.72 -3.68 8.34
C ASN A 131 -6.13 -4.27 8.30
N TYR A 132 -6.24 -5.51 7.85
CA TYR A 132 -7.52 -6.17 7.67
C TYR A 132 -7.55 -7.49 8.43
N GLY A 133 -8.70 -7.84 8.98
CA GLY A 133 -8.88 -9.08 9.71
C GLY A 133 -10.29 -9.18 10.25
N ALA A 134 -10.48 -9.83 11.40
CA ALA A 134 -11.81 -10.08 11.93
C ALA A 134 -11.91 -9.92 13.45
N LEU A 135 -13.13 -9.70 13.95
CA LEU A 135 -13.45 -9.77 15.37
C LEU A 135 -13.63 -11.24 15.79
N PRO A 136 -12.86 -11.73 16.77
CA PRO A 136 -13.06 -13.06 17.29
C PRO A 136 -14.41 -13.15 17.99
N GLN A 137 -14.95 -14.36 18.11
CA GLN A 137 -16.22 -14.62 18.77
C GLN A 137 -17.41 -13.87 18.15
N THR A 138 -17.37 -13.58 16.85
CA THR A 138 -18.51 -13.04 16.09
C THR A 138 -18.82 -13.96 14.93
N TRP A 139 -20.08 -14.08 14.52
CA TRP A 139 -20.42 -14.92 13.38
C TRP A 139 -21.62 -14.36 12.62
N GLU A 140 -21.43 -14.11 11.33
CA GLU A 140 -22.49 -13.71 10.42
C GLU A 140 -23.26 -14.95 9.94
N ASP A 141 -24.33 -15.32 10.66
CA ASP A 141 -25.07 -16.56 10.40
C ASP A 141 -25.66 -16.59 8.96
N PRO A 142 -25.27 -17.56 8.11
CA PRO A 142 -25.70 -17.64 6.73
C PRO A 142 -27.15 -18.11 6.57
N ASN A 143 -27.83 -18.42 7.68
CA ASN A 143 -29.26 -18.77 7.70
C ASN A 143 -30.15 -17.59 8.12
N LEU A 144 -29.55 -16.44 8.48
CA LEU A 144 -30.28 -15.24 8.90
C LEU A 144 -30.19 -14.18 7.81
N ILE A 145 -31.35 -13.64 7.42
CA ILE A 145 -31.41 -12.47 6.54
C ILE A 145 -31.22 -11.22 7.40
N ASP A 146 -30.24 -10.40 7.04
CA ASP A 146 -30.05 -9.09 7.63
C ASP A 146 -31.12 -8.11 7.12
N GLU A 147 -31.71 -7.33 8.02
CA GLU A 147 -32.83 -6.45 7.70
C GLU A 147 -32.43 -5.19 6.91
N HIS A 148 -31.15 -4.83 6.91
CA HIS A 148 -30.62 -3.63 6.27
C HIS A 148 -30.15 -3.90 4.85
N THR A 149 -29.56 -5.08 4.60
CA THR A 149 -29.08 -5.49 3.27
C THR A 149 -30.09 -6.36 2.52
N ASN A 150 -31.02 -7.01 3.24
CA ASN A 150 -31.91 -8.05 2.72
C ASN A 150 -31.13 -9.21 2.08
N ALA A 151 -29.99 -9.58 2.68
CA ALA A 151 -29.10 -10.67 2.28
C ALA A 151 -28.76 -11.58 3.48
N PHE A 152 -28.39 -12.83 3.21
CA PHE A 152 -27.93 -13.76 4.24
C PHE A 152 -26.52 -13.39 4.72
N GLY A 153 -26.13 -13.69 5.97
CA GLY A 153 -24.74 -13.53 6.40
C GLY A 153 -23.76 -14.36 5.56
N ASP A 154 -22.49 -13.96 5.51
CA ASP A 154 -21.45 -14.63 4.71
C ASP A 154 -20.88 -15.91 5.36
N GLY A 155 -21.22 -16.17 6.63
CA GLY A 155 -20.78 -17.35 7.37
C GLY A 155 -19.41 -17.23 8.04
N ASP A 156 -18.77 -16.07 8.00
CA ASP A 156 -17.47 -15.80 8.59
C ASP A 156 -17.59 -14.88 9.84
N PRO A 157 -16.51 -14.66 10.61
CA PRO A 157 -16.50 -13.66 11.66
C PRO A 157 -16.51 -12.25 11.06
N VAL A 158 -17.09 -11.28 11.78
CA VAL A 158 -17.24 -9.90 11.29
C VAL A 158 -15.89 -9.29 10.95
N ASP A 159 -15.78 -8.79 9.72
CA ASP A 159 -14.56 -8.20 9.19
C ASP A 159 -14.26 -6.83 9.80
N VAL A 160 -12.97 -6.50 9.92
CA VAL A 160 -12.46 -5.26 10.50
C VAL A 160 -11.41 -4.62 9.60
N ILE A 161 -11.60 -3.32 9.39
CA ILE A 161 -10.68 -2.39 8.75
C ILE A 161 -10.04 -1.56 9.87
N GLU A 162 -8.78 -1.82 10.18
CA GLU A 162 -8.02 -1.06 11.18
C GLU A 162 -7.16 0.01 10.50
N ILE A 163 -7.45 1.27 10.84
CA ILE A 163 -7.00 2.46 10.10
C ILE A 163 -5.78 3.15 10.70
N GLY A 164 -5.16 2.55 11.72
CA GLY A 164 -4.01 3.12 12.42
C GLY A 164 -2.73 3.18 11.58
N TYR A 165 -1.75 3.95 12.05
CA TYR A 165 -0.52 4.25 11.32
C TYR A 165 0.42 3.04 11.20
N LYS A 166 0.35 2.05 12.09
CA LYS A 166 1.29 0.93 12.12
C LYS A 166 0.85 -0.17 11.15
N VAL A 167 1.78 -0.71 10.36
CA VAL A 167 1.52 -1.97 9.62
C VAL A 167 1.64 -3.12 10.62
N ALA A 168 0.52 -3.77 10.94
CA ALA A 168 0.51 -4.86 11.91
C ALA A 168 0.95 -6.18 11.27
N GLU A 169 1.56 -7.07 12.07
CA GLU A 169 1.93 -8.40 11.58
C GLU A 169 0.70 -9.30 11.50
N ARG A 170 0.71 -10.22 10.53
CA ARG A 170 -0.33 -11.25 10.42
C ARG A 170 -0.35 -12.13 11.66
N GLY A 171 -1.54 -12.35 12.20
CA GLY A 171 -1.78 -13.07 13.45
C GLY A 171 -1.62 -12.22 14.70
N SER A 172 -1.30 -10.93 14.57
CA SER A 172 -1.34 -10.00 15.71
C SER A 172 -2.76 -9.88 16.24
N VAL A 173 -2.89 -9.73 17.56
CA VAL A 173 -4.16 -9.39 18.21
C VAL A 173 -4.06 -7.94 18.68
N LEU A 174 -4.79 -7.05 18.02
CA LEU A 174 -4.83 -5.63 18.35
C LEU A 174 -5.99 -5.34 19.29
N GLN A 175 -5.79 -4.40 20.20
CA GLN A 175 -6.87 -3.84 21.01
C GLN A 175 -7.39 -2.61 20.28
N VAL A 176 -8.62 -2.68 19.80
CA VAL A 176 -9.20 -1.65 18.93
C VAL A 176 -10.46 -1.07 19.53
N LYS A 177 -10.76 0.18 19.17
CA LYS A 177 -12.09 0.75 19.38
C LYS A 177 -12.82 0.89 18.05
N LEU A 178 -14.12 0.64 18.08
CA LEU A 178 -14.99 0.77 16.91
C LEU A 178 -15.30 2.24 16.67
N LEU A 179 -15.33 2.61 15.39
CA LEU A 179 -15.65 3.97 14.91
C LEU A 179 -16.90 3.96 14.05
N GLY A 180 -17.16 2.88 13.32
CA GLY A 180 -18.33 2.74 12.46
C GLY A 180 -18.34 1.42 11.71
N VAL A 181 -19.26 1.25 10.76
CA VAL A 181 -19.38 0.03 9.95
C VAL A 181 -19.92 0.31 8.54
N LEU A 182 -19.42 -0.41 7.55
CA LEU A 182 -19.95 -0.44 6.18
C LEU A 182 -20.73 -1.74 5.92
N ALA A 183 -21.84 -1.63 5.21
CA ALA A 183 -22.70 -2.75 4.83
C ALA A 183 -22.42 -3.16 3.37
N MET A 184 -21.42 -4.01 3.14
CA MET A 184 -21.16 -4.52 1.79
C MET A 184 -22.14 -5.67 1.47
N ILE A 185 -22.55 -5.75 0.21
CA ILE A 185 -23.31 -6.87 -0.33
C ILE A 185 -22.41 -7.58 -1.34
N ASP A 186 -21.84 -8.71 -0.92
CA ASP A 186 -20.90 -9.51 -1.70
C ASP A 186 -21.58 -10.74 -2.28
N ASN A 187 -21.80 -10.77 -3.60
CA ASN A 187 -22.50 -11.88 -4.27
C ASN A 187 -23.87 -12.27 -3.66
N GLY A 188 -24.55 -11.32 -3.02
CA GLY A 188 -25.86 -11.55 -2.39
C GLY A 188 -25.79 -11.97 -0.91
N GLU A 189 -24.59 -11.94 -0.32
CA GLU A 189 -24.34 -12.10 1.12
C GLU A 189 -24.10 -10.72 1.76
N THR A 190 -24.56 -10.58 3.00
CA THR A 190 -24.22 -9.48 3.89
C THR A 190 -22.81 -9.71 4.38
N ASP A 191 -21.97 -8.70 4.24
CA ASP A 191 -20.58 -8.75 4.63
C ASP A 191 -20.25 -7.41 5.33
N TRP A 192 -20.30 -7.42 6.66
CA TRP A 192 -20.10 -6.21 7.47
C TRP A 192 -18.62 -5.87 7.61
N LYS A 193 -18.25 -4.64 7.25
CA LYS A 193 -16.88 -4.14 7.40
C LYS A 193 -16.81 -3.11 8.52
N VAL A 194 -16.42 -3.54 9.72
CA VAL A 194 -16.25 -2.65 10.88
C VAL A 194 -15.02 -1.77 10.69
N ILE A 195 -15.17 -0.47 10.91
CA ILE A 195 -14.06 0.49 10.89
C ILE A 195 -13.60 0.70 12.32
N ALA A 196 -12.32 0.44 12.58
CA ALA A 196 -11.74 0.50 13.91
C ALA A 196 -10.35 1.13 13.89
N ILE A 197 -9.84 1.48 15.07
CA ILE A 197 -8.47 1.96 15.26
C ILE A 197 -7.84 1.35 16.51
N ASP A 198 -6.56 0.96 16.44
CA ASP A 198 -5.78 0.56 17.60
C ASP A 198 -5.83 1.64 18.69
N VAL A 199 -6.15 1.26 19.92
CA VAL A 199 -6.22 2.19 21.06
C VAL A 199 -4.87 2.85 21.38
N ASN A 200 -3.77 2.25 20.92
CA ASN A 200 -2.41 2.79 21.07
C ASN A 200 -2.00 3.72 19.93
N ASP A 201 -2.85 3.91 18.91
CA ASP A 201 -2.57 4.83 17.82
C ASP A 201 -2.57 6.30 18.31
N PRO A 202 -1.61 7.15 17.89
CA PRO A 202 -1.58 8.57 18.25
C PRO A 202 -2.86 9.34 17.88
N LEU A 203 -3.59 8.92 16.86
CA LEU A 203 -4.87 9.50 16.44
C LEU A 203 -6.07 8.88 17.16
N ALA A 204 -5.91 7.76 17.88
CA ALA A 204 -7.02 7.11 18.57
C ALA A 204 -7.79 8.10 19.43
N SER A 205 -7.12 8.90 20.27
CA SER A 205 -7.79 9.90 21.12
C SER A 205 -8.67 10.92 20.38
N LYS A 206 -8.40 11.16 19.08
CA LYS A 206 -9.14 12.10 18.23
C LYS A 206 -10.26 11.47 17.41
N LEU A 207 -10.32 10.13 17.36
CA LEU A 207 -11.29 9.38 16.55
C LEU A 207 -12.24 8.62 17.46
N ASN A 208 -13.44 9.11 17.74
CA ASN A 208 -14.39 8.47 18.64
C ASN A 208 -15.69 8.01 17.95
N ASP A 209 -15.96 8.53 16.76
CA ASP A 209 -17.04 8.10 15.86
C ASP A 209 -16.61 8.25 14.39
N ILE A 210 -17.46 7.84 13.46
CA ILE A 210 -17.20 7.84 12.02
C ILE A 210 -17.04 9.25 11.44
N ASP A 211 -17.68 10.25 12.05
CA ASP A 211 -17.57 11.64 11.60
C ASP A 211 -16.19 12.25 11.91
N ASP A 212 -15.55 11.83 13.01
CA ASP A 212 -14.17 12.21 13.30
C ASP A 212 -13.21 11.67 12.23
N VAL A 213 -13.49 10.47 11.70
CA VAL A 213 -12.70 9.88 10.59
C VAL A 213 -12.80 10.75 9.34
N LYS A 214 -14.00 11.24 9.00
CA LYS A 214 -14.19 12.15 7.85
C LYS A 214 -13.39 13.45 8.00
N GLU A 215 -13.29 13.97 9.22
CA GLU A 215 -12.57 15.22 9.49
C GLU A 215 -11.04 15.03 9.52
N VAL A 216 -10.57 14.03 10.25
CA VAL A 216 -9.14 13.81 10.54
C VAL A 216 -8.45 13.02 9.42
N MET A 217 -9.18 12.15 8.73
CA MET A 217 -8.69 11.29 7.64
C MET A 217 -9.52 11.49 6.36
N PRO A 218 -9.54 12.71 5.80
CA PRO A 218 -10.36 13.02 4.63
C PRO A 218 -10.06 12.12 3.43
N GLY A 219 -11.11 11.64 2.78
CA GLY A 219 -11.04 10.74 1.62
C GLY A 219 -10.94 9.25 1.98
N LEU A 220 -10.67 8.90 3.25
CA LEU A 220 -10.47 7.51 3.67
C LEU A 220 -11.74 6.67 3.45
N LEU A 221 -12.90 7.17 3.85
CA LEU A 221 -14.16 6.41 3.77
C LEU A 221 -14.59 6.20 2.32
N GLU A 222 -14.51 7.24 1.49
CA GLU A 222 -14.84 7.19 0.07
C GLU A 222 -13.94 6.20 -0.67
N ALA A 223 -12.63 6.26 -0.40
CA ALA A 223 -11.67 5.32 -0.95
C ALA A 223 -11.89 3.88 -0.43
N THR A 224 -12.35 3.73 0.81
CA THR A 224 -12.70 2.42 1.38
C THR A 224 -13.86 1.77 0.64
N VAL A 225 -14.94 2.52 0.46
CA VAL A 225 -16.10 2.06 -0.31
C VAL A 225 -15.70 1.75 -1.74
N GLU A 226 -14.94 2.63 -2.39
CA GLU A 226 -14.51 2.43 -3.77
C GLU A 226 -13.59 1.21 -3.92
N TRP A 227 -12.65 0.99 -2.99
CA TRP A 227 -11.81 -0.21 -3.00
C TRP A 227 -12.66 -1.49 -2.93
N PHE A 228 -13.56 -1.58 -1.94
CA PHE A 228 -14.43 -2.76 -1.78
C PHE A 228 -15.43 -2.91 -2.92
N LYS A 229 -15.83 -1.83 -3.57
CA LYS A 229 -16.66 -1.86 -4.78
C LYS A 229 -15.92 -2.52 -5.94
N ILE A 230 -14.63 -2.25 -6.12
CA ILE A 230 -13.92 -2.59 -7.36
C ILE A 230 -12.87 -3.71 -7.25
N TYR A 231 -12.47 -4.13 -6.05
CA TYR A 231 -11.31 -5.04 -5.86
C TYR A 231 -11.43 -6.41 -6.55
N LYS A 232 -12.65 -6.87 -6.81
CA LYS A 232 -12.92 -8.13 -7.51
C LYS A 232 -13.09 -7.98 -9.03
N MET A 233 -13.24 -6.76 -9.54
CA MET A 233 -13.45 -6.50 -10.98
C MET A 233 -12.31 -7.02 -11.87
N PRO A 234 -11.02 -6.93 -11.48
CA PRO A 234 -9.93 -7.56 -12.23
C PRO A 234 -10.08 -9.09 -12.40
N GLY A 235 -10.82 -9.74 -11.48
CA GLY A 235 -11.15 -11.16 -11.53
C GLY A 235 -12.38 -11.49 -12.39
N GLY A 236 -13.05 -10.49 -12.96
CA GLY A 236 -14.25 -10.62 -13.78
C GLY A 236 -15.57 -10.46 -13.03
N ASP A 237 -15.54 -10.27 -11.72
CA ASP A 237 -16.75 -10.06 -10.91
C ASP A 237 -17.33 -8.64 -11.17
N PRO A 238 -18.65 -8.44 -11.06
CA PRO A 238 -19.23 -7.09 -11.11
C PRO A 238 -18.79 -6.24 -9.91
N PRO A 239 -18.96 -4.91 -9.95
CA PRO A 239 -18.72 -4.09 -8.78
C PRO A 239 -19.65 -4.51 -7.63
N ASN A 240 -19.10 -4.63 -6.42
CA ASN A 240 -19.88 -4.94 -5.23
C ASN A 240 -20.86 -3.81 -4.91
N LYS A 241 -21.96 -4.17 -4.26
CA LYS A 241 -22.99 -3.21 -3.83
C LYS A 241 -22.84 -2.92 -2.35
N PHE A 242 -23.49 -1.86 -1.90
CA PHE A 242 -23.55 -1.48 -0.51
C PHE A 242 -24.98 -1.14 -0.13
N ALA A 243 -25.40 -1.51 1.07
CA ALA A 243 -26.57 -0.88 1.67
C ALA A 243 -26.23 0.58 2.07
N PHE A 244 -27.25 1.35 2.42
CA PHE A 244 -27.11 2.77 2.79
C PHE A 244 -26.34 3.63 1.77
N ASN A 245 -26.36 3.24 0.48
CA ASN A 245 -25.58 3.88 -0.59
C ASN A 245 -24.07 3.98 -0.29
N GLY A 246 -23.52 3.04 0.48
CA GLY A 246 -22.10 3.07 0.88
C GLY A 246 -21.78 4.01 2.04
N GLU A 247 -22.78 4.60 2.70
CA GLU A 247 -22.55 5.41 3.89
C GLU A 247 -22.11 4.53 5.07
N ALA A 248 -20.94 4.83 5.64
CA ALA A 248 -20.51 4.23 6.89
C ALA A 248 -21.43 4.67 8.04
N LYS A 249 -21.98 3.73 8.79
CA LYS A 249 -22.83 4.00 9.96
C LYS A 249 -21.96 4.25 11.19
N HIS A 250 -22.51 5.02 12.13
CA HIS A 250 -21.84 5.45 13.36
C HIS A 250 -21.52 4.29 14.29
N LYS A 251 -20.68 4.56 15.28
CA LYS A 251 -20.16 3.58 16.24
C LYS A 251 -21.23 2.80 16.99
N GLU A 252 -22.31 3.43 17.43
CA GLU A 252 -23.38 2.76 18.18
C GLU A 252 -24.03 1.67 17.32
N PHE A 253 -24.35 1.96 16.05
CA PHE A 253 -24.86 0.97 15.12
C PHE A 253 -23.86 -0.16 14.85
N ALA A 254 -22.56 0.17 14.66
CA ALA A 254 -21.51 -0.83 14.54
C ALA A 254 -21.45 -1.76 15.76
N THR A 255 -21.60 -1.19 16.96
CA THR A 255 -21.64 -1.96 18.22
C THR A 255 -22.85 -2.88 18.28
N GLU A 256 -24.02 -2.44 17.81
CA GLU A 256 -25.22 -3.28 17.73
C GLU A 256 -25.01 -4.48 16.80
N ILE A 257 -24.45 -4.26 15.60
CA ILE A 257 -24.13 -5.34 14.65
C ILE A 257 -23.16 -6.35 15.29
N VAL A 258 -22.06 -5.87 15.89
CA VAL A 258 -21.05 -6.73 16.52
C VAL A 258 -21.64 -7.55 17.68
N LEU A 259 -22.51 -6.96 18.50
CA LEU A 259 -23.15 -7.69 19.60
C LEU A 259 -24.19 -8.71 19.10
N GLN A 260 -24.88 -8.42 17.99
CA GLN A 260 -25.79 -9.38 17.36
C GLN A 260 -25.03 -10.59 16.82
N THR A 261 -23.93 -10.37 16.09
CA THR A 261 -23.10 -11.47 15.55
C THR A 261 -22.36 -12.22 16.66
N HIS A 262 -21.99 -11.55 17.76
CA HIS A 262 -21.48 -12.21 18.96
C HIS A 262 -22.52 -13.15 19.57
N SER A 263 -23.77 -12.70 19.72
CA SER A 263 -24.86 -13.55 20.22
C SER A 263 -25.09 -14.76 19.32
N ARG A 264 -24.93 -14.63 17.99
CA ARG A 264 -25.01 -15.77 17.06
C ARG A 264 -23.84 -16.73 17.22
N TRP A 265 -22.63 -16.21 17.40
CA TRP A 265 -21.47 -17.03 17.72
C TRP A 265 -21.65 -17.80 19.04
N GLU A 266 -22.23 -17.19 20.07
CA GLU A 266 -22.51 -17.87 21.35
C GLU A 266 -23.47 -19.05 21.14
N GLU A 267 -24.53 -18.85 20.36
CA GLU A 267 -25.48 -19.92 20.00
C GLU A 267 -24.81 -21.04 19.19
N LEU A 268 -23.91 -20.68 18.26
CA LEU A 268 -23.09 -21.61 17.49
C LEU A 268 -22.19 -22.47 18.39
N VAL A 269 -21.35 -21.83 19.22
CA VAL A 269 -20.32 -22.52 20.01
C VAL A 269 -20.90 -23.30 21.19
N THR A 270 -22.14 -22.99 21.60
CA THR A 270 -22.91 -23.75 22.60
C THR A 270 -23.87 -24.79 22.00
N LYS A 271 -23.83 -24.99 20.67
CA LYS A 271 -24.64 -25.97 19.93
C LYS A 271 -26.16 -25.75 20.10
N LYS A 272 -26.60 -24.50 20.22
CA LYS A 272 -28.02 -24.12 20.21
C LYS A 272 -28.59 -24.02 18.78
N ILE A 273 -27.72 -23.81 17.79
CA ILE A 273 -28.08 -23.81 16.37
C ILE A 273 -27.87 -25.22 15.82
N GLU A 274 -28.96 -25.85 15.40
CA GLU A 274 -28.92 -27.17 14.75
C GLU A 274 -28.56 -27.03 13.26
N ASN A 275 -27.99 -28.08 12.66
CA ASN A 275 -27.67 -28.16 11.23
C ASN A 275 -26.62 -27.17 10.69
N VAL A 276 -25.80 -26.55 11.54
CA VAL A 276 -24.61 -25.83 11.07
C VAL A 276 -23.65 -26.82 10.41
N LYS A 277 -23.48 -26.72 9.09
CA LYS A 277 -22.55 -27.55 8.33
C LYS A 277 -21.24 -26.82 8.14
N ASN A 278 -20.14 -27.56 8.28
CA ASN A 278 -18.79 -27.14 7.88
C ASN A 278 -18.18 -25.98 8.69
N ILE A 279 -18.54 -25.81 9.96
CA ILE A 279 -17.82 -24.91 10.88
C ILE A 279 -17.17 -25.73 12.00
N ALA A 280 -15.87 -25.55 12.19
CA ALA A 280 -15.08 -26.16 13.23
C ALA A 280 -15.14 -25.30 14.49
N CYS A 281 -15.78 -25.83 15.54
CA CYS A 281 -16.04 -25.12 16.81
C CYS A 281 -15.05 -25.49 17.93
N GLU A 282 -14.03 -26.31 17.64
CA GLU A 282 -13.03 -26.73 18.62
C GLU A 282 -12.33 -25.52 19.25
N ASN A 283 -12.30 -25.49 20.58
CA ASN A 283 -11.74 -24.43 21.40
C ASN A 283 -11.09 -25.03 22.65
N VAL A 284 -10.28 -24.26 23.38
CA VAL A 284 -9.57 -24.74 24.59
C VAL A 284 -9.92 -23.97 25.86
N THR A 285 -10.60 -22.83 25.74
CA THR A 285 -10.88 -21.90 26.86
C THR A 285 -12.34 -21.87 27.30
N LEU A 286 -13.30 -22.28 26.46
CA LEU A 286 -14.73 -22.07 26.72
C LEU A 286 -15.37 -23.24 27.48
N GLU A 287 -15.52 -23.11 28.79
CA GLU A 287 -16.07 -24.17 29.66
C GLU A 287 -17.50 -24.61 29.29
N SER A 288 -18.32 -23.69 28.77
CA SER A 288 -19.70 -23.96 28.38
C SER A 288 -19.82 -24.63 27.00
N SER A 289 -18.73 -24.72 26.24
CA SER A 289 -18.77 -25.27 24.89
C SER A 289 -18.65 -26.81 24.92
N PRO A 290 -19.57 -27.55 24.28
CA PRO A 290 -19.44 -29.00 24.11
C PRO A 290 -18.30 -29.39 23.17
N PHE A 291 -17.66 -28.42 22.51
CA PHE A 291 -16.54 -28.61 21.58
C PHE A 291 -15.18 -28.36 22.22
N LYS A 292 -15.13 -28.07 23.53
CA LYS A 292 -13.88 -27.81 24.24
C LYS A 292 -12.98 -29.05 24.22
N ILE A 293 -11.73 -28.87 23.81
CA ILE A 293 -10.68 -29.89 23.80
C ILE A 293 -9.55 -29.54 24.78
N SER A 294 -8.69 -30.50 25.09
CA SER A 294 -7.50 -30.23 25.90
C SER A 294 -6.39 -29.57 25.08
N HIS A 295 -5.49 -28.83 25.73
CA HIS A 295 -4.30 -28.29 25.06
C HIS A 295 -3.43 -29.40 24.43
N LYS A 296 -3.41 -30.60 25.04
CA LYS A 296 -2.70 -31.76 24.48
C LYS A 296 -3.32 -32.21 23.15
N ASP A 297 -4.64 -32.21 23.04
CA ASP A 297 -5.32 -32.53 21.79
C ASP A 297 -5.12 -31.44 20.75
N ALA A 298 -5.07 -30.18 21.18
CA ALA A 298 -4.74 -29.05 20.32
C ALA A 298 -3.32 -29.16 19.73
N ASP A 299 -2.32 -29.49 20.56
CA ASP A 299 -0.94 -29.75 20.11
C ASP A 299 -0.88 -30.93 19.13
N ALA A 300 -1.66 -31.99 19.36
CA ALA A 300 -1.72 -33.16 18.48
C ALA A 300 -2.27 -32.81 17.08
N ILE A 301 -3.19 -31.84 16.97
CA ILE A 301 -3.68 -31.35 15.67
C ILE A 301 -2.55 -30.71 14.86
N CYS A 302 -1.72 -29.88 15.49
CA CYS A 302 -0.62 -29.19 14.80
C CYS A 302 0.57 -30.11 14.49
N ALA A 303 0.81 -31.13 15.32
CA ALA A 303 1.92 -32.06 15.13
C ALA A 303 1.85 -32.86 13.81
N LEU A 304 0.67 -32.96 13.19
CA LEU A 304 0.46 -33.65 11.91
C LEU A 304 0.76 -32.76 10.69
N LEU A 305 1.00 -31.47 10.88
CA LEU A 305 1.22 -30.51 9.80
C LEU A 305 2.70 -30.43 9.39
N PRO A 306 2.98 -30.07 8.13
CA PRO A 306 4.36 -29.88 7.68
C PRO A 306 5.06 -28.82 8.54
N PRO A 307 6.36 -28.99 8.83
CA PRO A 307 7.14 -27.97 9.53
C PRO A 307 7.21 -26.70 8.69
N ARG A 308 7.45 -25.55 9.34
CA ARG A 308 7.68 -24.28 8.67
C ARG A 308 8.83 -24.41 7.66
N SER A 309 8.61 -23.96 6.43
CA SER A 309 9.63 -23.88 5.38
C SER A 309 9.78 -22.46 4.85
N ALA A 310 10.73 -22.25 3.94
CA ALA A 310 10.95 -20.95 3.30
C ALA A 310 9.70 -20.54 2.51
N CYS A 311 9.41 -19.24 2.47
CA CYS A 311 8.30 -18.70 1.68
C CYS A 311 8.47 -19.05 0.19
N ALA A 312 7.40 -19.48 -0.47
CA ALA A 312 7.37 -19.60 -1.91
C ALA A 312 7.49 -18.21 -2.58
N PRO A 313 8.02 -18.11 -3.81
CA PRO A 313 8.05 -16.85 -4.52
C PRO A 313 6.62 -16.35 -4.79
N ILE A 314 6.42 -15.04 -4.63
CA ILE A 314 5.17 -14.40 -5.04
C ILE A 314 5.21 -14.25 -6.57
N PRO A 315 4.15 -14.63 -7.30
CA PRO A 315 4.10 -14.44 -8.76
C PRO A 315 4.20 -12.95 -9.15
N ALA A 316 4.94 -12.64 -10.23
CA ALA A 316 5.22 -11.26 -10.65
C ALA A 316 3.94 -10.48 -11.00
N GLU A 317 2.89 -11.16 -11.47
CA GLU A 317 1.58 -10.57 -11.78
C GLU A 317 0.79 -10.10 -10.56
N VAL A 318 1.26 -10.40 -9.34
CA VAL A 318 0.71 -9.84 -8.10
C VAL A 318 1.07 -8.37 -7.95
N ASP A 319 2.18 -7.94 -8.55
CA ASP A 319 2.61 -6.53 -8.54
C ASP A 319 2.07 -5.71 -9.70
N ALA A 320 1.32 -6.34 -10.61
CA ALA A 320 0.64 -5.63 -11.69
C ALA A 320 -0.40 -4.64 -11.13
N MET A 321 -0.47 -3.45 -11.76
CA MET A 321 -1.49 -2.44 -11.49
C MET A 321 -2.61 -2.56 -12.52
N PHE A 322 -3.86 -2.67 -12.06
CA PHE A 322 -5.05 -2.72 -12.90
C PHE A 322 -5.72 -1.35 -12.96
N TYR A 323 -6.08 -0.93 -14.17
CA TYR A 323 -6.85 0.27 -14.43
C TYR A 323 -8.23 -0.14 -14.95
N LEU A 324 -9.29 0.38 -14.34
CA LEU A 324 -10.65 0.05 -14.71
C LEU A 324 -11.13 1.06 -15.75
N SER A 325 -11.11 0.66 -17.02
CA SER A 325 -11.78 1.39 -18.11
C SER A 325 -12.76 0.47 -18.83
N GLU A 326 -13.83 1.01 -19.42
CA GLU A 326 -14.81 0.22 -20.18
C GLU A 326 -14.17 -0.53 -21.37
N LYS A 327 -13.00 -0.08 -21.84
CA LYS A 327 -12.25 -0.68 -22.94
C LYS A 327 -11.04 -1.53 -22.51
N ALA A 328 -10.63 -1.50 -21.24
CA ALA A 328 -9.46 -2.24 -20.72
C ALA A 328 -9.71 -3.73 -20.45
N LYS A 329 -10.74 -4.33 -21.08
CA LYS A 329 -10.96 -5.78 -21.02
C LYS A 329 -10.01 -6.48 -22.01
N GLN A 330 -8.79 -6.80 -21.60
CA GLN A 330 -8.04 -7.89 -22.22
C GLN A 330 -6.80 -8.33 -21.43
N SER A 331 -6.75 -9.63 -21.18
CA SER A 331 -5.58 -10.40 -20.75
C SER A 331 -4.43 -10.25 -21.74
N VAL A 332 -3.22 -10.05 -21.25
CA VAL A 332 -2.00 -9.92 -22.08
C VAL A 332 -1.07 -11.11 -21.85
N VAL A 333 -0.44 -11.58 -22.92
CA VAL A 333 0.48 -12.72 -22.97
C VAL A 333 1.92 -12.22 -22.93
N PHE A 334 2.76 -12.93 -22.16
CA PHE A 334 4.15 -12.58 -21.89
C PHE A 334 5.09 -12.91 -23.06
N GLY A 335 5.88 -11.93 -23.50
CA GLY A 335 7.05 -12.13 -24.36
C GLY A 335 8.30 -11.63 -23.65
N ILE A 336 9.40 -12.38 -23.71
CA ILE A 336 10.69 -11.99 -23.14
C ILE A 336 11.61 -11.63 -24.30
N VAL A 337 12.11 -10.40 -24.33
CA VAL A 337 13.26 -9.99 -25.14
C VAL A 337 14.46 -9.83 -24.20
N ARG A 338 15.63 -10.32 -24.61
CA ARG A 338 16.88 -10.24 -23.83
C ARG A 338 17.60 -8.93 -24.12
N ASN A 339 17.97 -8.19 -23.07
CA ASN A 339 18.73 -6.95 -23.13
C ASN A 339 20.11 -7.07 -22.47
N MET A 340 21.02 -6.15 -22.85
CA MET A 340 22.36 -6.00 -22.29
C MET A 340 22.32 -5.97 -20.76
N SER A 341 23.13 -6.79 -20.10
CA SER A 341 23.07 -6.94 -18.64
C SER A 341 24.02 -5.95 -17.95
N TYR A 342 23.46 -4.88 -17.40
CA TYR A 342 24.12 -4.15 -16.32
C TYR A 342 23.93 -4.88 -15.00
N THR A 343 24.93 -4.83 -14.13
CA THR A 343 24.84 -5.42 -12.77
C THR A 343 25.13 -4.36 -11.72
N CYS A 344 24.71 -4.61 -10.48
CA CYS A 344 24.90 -3.69 -9.36
C CYS A 344 26.01 -4.17 -8.42
N GLN A 345 26.82 -3.24 -7.94
CA GLN A 345 27.79 -3.44 -6.87
C GLN A 345 27.43 -2.55 -5.68
N HIS A 346 27.16 -3.17 -4.53
CA HIS A 346 26.69 -2.48 -3.33
C HIS A 346 27.83 -2.30 -2.31
N HIS A 347 27.85 -1.14 -1.65
CA HIS A 347 28.77 -0.78 -0.59
C HIS A 347 28.01 -0.16 0.60
N GLY A 348 28.51 -0.41 1.81
CA GLY A 348 27.88 0.03 3.05
C GLY A 348 26.60 -0.74 3.41
N SER A 349 25.82 -0.18 4.33
CA SER A 349 24.52 -0.71 4.78
C SER A 349 23.39 -0.04 4.01
N ALA A 350 22.39 -0.78 3.51
CA ALA A 350 21.21 -0.11 2.96
C ALA A 350 20.48 0.68 4.07
N TYR A 351 19.87 1.81 3.68
CA TYR A 351 19.16 2.73 4.58
C TYR A 351 20.04 3.54 5.54
N THR A 352 21.32 3.69 5.21
CA THR A 352 22.26 4.58 5.91
C THR A 352 22.93 5.55 4.93
N SER A 353 23.51 6.62 5.45
CA SER A 353 24.13 7.69 4.64
C SER A 353 25.39 7.24 3.89
N ASP A 354 26.03 6.14 4.30
CA ASP A 354 27.21 5.55 3.66
C ASP A 354 26.87 4.56 2.53
N TYR A 355 25.59 4.20 2.34
CA TYR A 355 25.19 3.30 1.27
C TYR A 355 25.52 3.84 -0.11
N ARG A 356 26.16 3.03 -0.96
CA ARG A 356 26.41 3.35 -2.37
C ARG A 356 26.11 2.14 -3.24
N LEU A 357 25.45 2.38 -4.37
CA LEU A 357 25.20 1.38 -5.41
C LEU A 357 25.82 1.87 -6.72
N PHE A 358 26.85 1.14 -7.18
CA PHE A 358 27.50 1.37 -8.47
C PHE A 358 26.96 0.43 -9.52
N LEU A 359 26.91 0.89 -10.77
CA LEU A 359 26.57 0.04 -11.92
C LEU A 359 27.84 -0.51 -12.55
N LYS A 360 27.71 -1.70 -13.15
CA LYS A 360 28.78 -2.37 -13.89
C LYS A 360 28.28 -2.85 -15.23
N ASN A 361 29.14 -2.72 -16.24
CA ASN A 361 29.00 -3.45 -17.50
C ASN A 361 29.78 -4.78 -17.41
N GLU A 362 29.98 -5.44 -18.55
CA GLU A 362 30.74 -6.70 -18.64
C GLU A 362 32.23 -6.54 -18.27
N ILE A 363 32.77 -5.32 -18.30
CA ILE A 363 34.19 -5.02 -18.07
C ILE A 363 34.43 -4.62 -16.61
N GLY A 364 33.64 -3.70 -16.06
CA GLY A 364 33.88 -3.14 -14.73
C GLY A 364 32.86 -2.08 -14.33
N VAL A 365 33.19 -1.29 -13.30
CA VAL A 365 32.34 -0.19 -12.85
C VAL A 365 32.20 0.89 -13.93
N ILE A 366 30.99 1.42 -14.05
CA ILE A 366 30.61 2.53 -14.92
C ILE A 366 29.80 3.58 -14.13
N SER A 367 29.78 4.82 -14.61
CA SER A 367 28.89 5.85 -14.12
C SER A 367 27.48 5.68 -14.72
N PRO A 368 26.41 5.59 -13.91
CA PRO A 368 25.04 5.59 -14.43
C PRO A 368 24.63 6.92 -15.08
N PHE A 369 25.32 8.02 -14.75
CA PHE A 369 25.04 9.33 -15.33
C PHE A 369 25.64 9.46 -16.75
N HIS A 370 26.93 9.16 -16.90
CA HIS A 370 27.68 9.43 -18.13
C HIS A 370 27.85 8.23 -19.09
N ASP A 371 27.98 7.00 -18.59
CA ASP A 371 28.46 5.87 -19.40
C ASP A 371 27.34 5.03 -20.04
N ILE A 372 26.10 5.15 -19.57
CA ILE A 372 24.94 4.49 -20.15
C ILE A 372 24.42 5.36 -21.28
N PRO A 373 24.34 4.86 -22.53
CA PRO A 373 23.82 5.65 -23.65
C PRO A 373 22.38 6.13 -23.40
N LEU A 374 22.05 7.39 -23.71
CA LEU A 374 20.68 7.87 -23.65
C LEU A 374 19.75 7.04 -24.54
N LEU A 375 20.12 6.86 -25.80
CA LEU A 375 19.38 6.08 -26.79
C LEU A 375 19.89 4.65 -26.88
N VAL A 376 18.99 3.70 -27.07
CA VAL A 376 19.33 2.31 -27.34
C VAL A 376 19.84 2.19 -28.78
N GLN A 377 21.05 1.66 -28.94
CA GLN A 377 21.68 1.56 -30.25
C GLN A 377 20.88 0.62 -31.18
N GLY A 378 20.58 1.11 -32.39
CA GLY A 378 19.86 0.34 -33.40
C GLY A 378 18.33 0.36 -33.26
N GLU A 379 17.80 1.03 -32.25
CA GLU A 379 16.37 1.19 -32.01
C GLU A 379 15.99 2.67 -32.16
N ASN A 380 14.88 2.95 -32.84
CA ASN A 380 14.37 4.32 -32.98
C ASN A 380 13.45 4.67 -31.80
N ASN A 381 13.69 5.82 -31.17
CA ASN A 381 12.86 6.35 -30.07
C ASN A 381 12.78 5.43 -28.83
N VAL A 382 13.80 4.61 -28.59
CA VAL A 382 13.94 3.82 -27.37
C VAL A 382 15.10 4.38 -26.54
N TYR A 383 14.81 4.65 -25.27
CA TYR A 383 15.71 5.31 -24.33
C TYR A 383 16.11 4.32 -23.22
N ASN A 384 17.31 4.47 -22.68
CA ASN A 384 17.66 3.80 -21.43
C ASN A 384 17.15 4.66 -20.27
N MET A 385 16.57 4.01 -19.26
CA MET A 385 16.21 4.62 -17.97
C MET A 385 16.99 3.92 -16.88
N VAL A 386 17.64 4.67 -15.99
CA VAL A 386 18.22 4.12 -14.76
C VAL A 386 17.18 4.19 -13.65
N VAL A 387 16.78 3.03 -13.12
CA VAL A 387 15.79 2.96 -12.04
C VAL A 387 16.44 3.27 -10.70
N GLU A 388 16.02 4.34 -10.05
CA GLU A 388 16.53 4.75 -8.73
C GLU A 388 15.61 4.26 -7.60
N ILE A 389 14.31 4.38 -7.82
CA ILE A 389 13.28 4.12 -6.82
C ILE A 389 12.25 3.15 -7.41
N PRO A 390 12.26 1.87 -6.97
CA PRO A 390 11.21 0.93 -7.31
C PRO A 390 9.83 1.41 -6.88
N ARG A 391 8.81 1.09 -7.68
CA ARG A 391 7.41 1.37 -7.33
C ARG A 391 7.07 0.85 -5.92
N TRP A 392 6.27 1.65 -5.20
CA TRP A 392 5.80 1.45 -3.84
C TRP A 392 6.89 1.42 -2.76
N THR A 393 8.08 1.92 -3.05
CA THR A 393 9.14 2.11 -2.04
C THR A 393 9.23 3.57 -1.61
N ASN A 394 9.77 3.79 -0.41
CA ASN A 394 9.80 5.12 0.22
C ASN A 394 11.19 5.75 0.25
N ALA A 395 12.28 4.96 0.18
CA ALA A 395 13.63 5.49 0.27
C ALA A 395 13.93 6.38 -0.96
N LYS A 396 14.12 7.69 -0.72
CA LYS A 396 14.45 8.65 -1.78
C LYS A 396 15.89 8.40 -2.22
N MET A 397 16.05 7.73 -3.35
CA MET A 397 17.36 7.48 -3.95
C MET A 397 17.54 8.33 -5.19
N GLU A 398 18.80 8.62 -5.48
CA GLU A 398 19.19 9.42 -6.63
C GLU A 398 20.61 9.04 -7.06
N ILE A 399 20.90 9.16 -8.35
CA ILE A 399 22.23 9.21 -8.92
C ILE A 399 22.97 10.38 -8.26
N CYS A 400 24.07 10.10 -7.56
CA CYS A 400 24.80 11.15 -6.88
C CYS A 400 25.69 11.93 -7.87
N THR A 401 25.14 12.99 -8.47
CA THR A 401 25.82 13.87 -9.44
C THR A 401 27.17 14.41 -8.95
N LYS A 402 27.37 14.52 -7.63
CA LYS A 402 28.56 15.11 -7.00
C LYS A 402 29.63 14.10 -6.60
N SER A 403 29.33 12.80 -6.62
CA SER A 403 30.29 11.75 -6.23
C SER A 403 30.91 11.11 -7.46
N LYS A 404 32.20 10.76 -7.37
CA LYS A 404 32.91 10.05 -8.44
C LYS A 404 32.14 8.80 -8.88
N LEU A 405 32.00 8.62 -10.20
CA LEU A 405 31.26 7.53 -10.84
C LEU A 405 29.75 7.49 -10.49
N ASN A 406 29.23 8.57 -9.92
CA ASN A 406 27.81 8.85 -9.71
C ASN A 406 26.99 7.66 -9.14
N PRO A 407 27.43 7.00 -8.06
CA PRO A 407 26.66 5.91 -7.47
C PRO A 407 25.26 6.37 -7.06
N ILE A 408 24.29 5.48 -7.18
CA ILE A 408 22.97 5.69 -6.60
C ILE A 408 23.12 5.64 -5.07
N LYS A 409 22.61 6.66 -4.38
CA LYS A 409 22.62 6.75 -2.91
C LYS A 409 21.28 7.24 -2.39
N GLN A 410 21.06 7.12 -1.09
CA GLN A 410 19.88 7.72 -0.46
C GLN A 410 20.13 9.21 -0.20
N ASP A 411 19.16 10.05 -0.54
CA ASP A 411 19.18 11.47 -0.21
C ASP A 411 19.19 11.66 1.31
N THR A 412 19.88 12.69 1.78
CA THR A 412 20.04 13.01 3.20
C THR A 412 19.68 14.47 3.47
N LYS A 413 18.85 14.72 4.51
CA LYS A 413 18.58 16.06 5.04
C LYS A 413 19.08 16.11 6.47
N ASN A 414 19.97 17.07 6.78
CA ASN A 414 20.60 17.22 8.10
C ASN A 414 21.29 15.92 8.60
N GLY A 415 21.94 15.18 7.70
CA GLY A 415 22.62 13.92 8.02
C GLY A 415 21.72 12.70 8.19
N VAL A 416 20.40 12.84 8.06
CA VAL A 416 19.43 11.74 8.16
C VAL A 416 18.95 11.34 6.78
N VAL A 417 18.95 10.04 6.49
CA VAL A 417 18.43 9.50 5.22
C VAL A 417 16.94 9.80 5.06
N ARG A 418 16.51 10.13 3.84
CA ARG A 418 15.13 10.55 3.57
C ARG A 418 14.26 9.42 3.06
N PHE A 419 13.05 9.39 3.58
CA PHE A 419 11.96 8.57 3.07
C PHE A 419 10.81 9.48 2.66
N VAL A 420 10.27 9.31 1.45
CA VAL A 420 9.01 9.94 1.08
C VAL A 420 7.88 9.37 1.93
N LYS A 421 6.96 10.24 2.35
CA LYS A 421 5.82 9.85 3.16
C LYS A 421 4.74 9.22 2.28
N ASN A 422 3.94 8.32 2.85
CA ASN A 422 2.73 7.83 2.19
C ASN A 422 1.66 8.92 2.37
N VAL A 423 1.26 9.55 1.28
CA VAL A 423 0.17 10.54 1.30
C VAL A 423 -1.05 9.85 0.73
N PHE A 424 -2.12 9.74 1.52
CA PHE A 424 -3.30 8.96 1.16
C PHE A 424 -3.85 9.40 -0.21
N PRO A 425 -4.15 8.46 -1.14
CA PRO A 425 -4.16 6.99 -0.99
C PRO A 425 -2.86 6.27 -1.37
N TYR A 426 -1.77 7.00 -1.63
CA TYR A 426 -0.57 6.48 -2.27
C TYR A 426 0.44 5.86 -1.30
N LYS A 427 1.00 4.70 -1.68
CA LYS A 427 2.14 4.06 -1.00
C LYS A 427 3.45 4.45 -1.68
N GLY A 428 4.32 5.16 -0.96
CA GLY A 428 5.62 5.60 -1.47
C GLY A 428 5.52 6.27 -2.85
N PHE A 429 6.44 5.93 -3.75
CA PHE A 429 6.35 6.29 -5.17
C PHE A 429 5.35 5.37 -5.90
N PRO A 430 4.30 5.89 -6.57
CA PRO A 430 3.30 5.06 -7.25
C PRO A 430 3.78 4.40 -8.54
N TRP A 431 4.99 4.71 -9.02
CA TRP A 431 5.60 4.21 -10.25
C TRP A 431 7.06 3.82 -10.01
N ASN A 432 7.69 3.15 -10.98
CA ASN A 432 9.14 3.10 -10.99
C ASN A 432 9.64 4.50 -11.36
N TYR A 433 10.61 5.00 -10.62
CA TYR A 433 11.12 6.35 -10.77
C TYR A 433 12.64 6.33 -10.88
N GLY A 434 13.18 7.24 -11.68
CA GLY A 434 14.61 7.40 -11.81
C GLY A 434 14.96 8.50 -12.80
N ALA A 435 16.06 8.29 -13.52
CA ALA A 435 16.67 9.30 -14.37
C ALA A 435 16.98 8.78 -15.78
N LEU A 436 16.93 9.69 -16.76
CA LEU A 436 17.49 9.46 -18.08
C LEU A 436 19.02 9.71 -18.04
N PRO A 437 19.86 8.70 -18.35
CA PRO A 437 21.29 8.91 -18.39
C PRO A 437 21.65 9.88 -19.51
N GLN A 438 22.81 10.51 -19.39
CA GLN A 438 23.31 11.48 -20.37
C GLN A 438 22.38 12.67 -20.63
N THR A 439 21.59 13.09 -19.64
CA THR A 439 20.79 14.32 -19.70
C THR A 439 21.15 15.21 -18.53
N TRP A 440 21.09 16.53 -18.67
CA TRP A 440 21.39 17.44 -17.57
C TRP A 440 20.54 18.71 -17.65
N GLN A 441 19.81 19.00 -16.57
CA GLN A 441 19.03 20.21 -16.41
C GLN A 441 19.94 21.33 -15.89
N ASP A 442 20.59 22.07 -16.81
CA ASP A 442 21.59 23.10 -16.47
C ASP A 442 21.01 24.19 -15.54
N PRO A 443 21.54 24.36 -14.31
CA PRO A 443 21.02 25.32 -13.34
C PRO A 443 21.36 26.78 -13.67
N ASN A 444 22.12 27.02 -14.75
CA ASN A 444 22.40 28.36 -15.26
C ASN A 444 21.49 28.76 -16.42
N LEU A 445 20.66 27.83 -16.92
CA LEU A 445 19.73 28.07 -18.02
C LEU A 445 18.31 28.26 -17.46
N VAL A 446 17.67 29.35 -17.86
CA VAL A 446 16.24 29.55 -17.61
C VAL A 446 15.45 28.83 -18.69
N ASP A 447 14.57 27.93 -18.29
CA ASP A 447 13.62 27.28 -19.17
C ASP A 447 12.47 28.24 -19.53
N GLU A 448 12.16 28.35 -20.83
CA GLU A 448 11.20 29.35 -21.32
C GLU A 448 9.73 29.03 -20.96
N HIS A 449 9.42 27.76 -20.67
CA HIS A 449 8.07 27.31 -20.39
C HIS A 449 7.70 27.45 -18.92
N THR A 450 8.67 27.24 -18.03
CA THR A 450 8.53 27.29 -16.58
C THR A 450 9.06 28.60 -15.98
N ASN A 451 9.85 29.37 -16.74
CA ASN A 451 10.52 30.60 -16.30
C ASN A 451 11.32 30.40 -15.00
N SER A 452 11.97 29.24 -14.89
CA SER A 452 12.73 28.74 -13.75
C SER A 452 14.08 28.17 -14.23
N PHE A 453 15.05 28.02 -13.33
CA PHE A 453 16.37 27.46 -13.68
C PHE A 453 16.34 25.94 -13.62
N GLY A 454 17.19 25.22 -14.35
CA GLY A 454 17.32 23.77 -14.15
C GLY A 454 17.68 23.39 -12.70
N ASP A 455 17.27 22.20 -12.25
CA ASP A 455 17.56 21.69 -10.91
C ASP A 455 19.01 21.17 -10.72
N GLY A 456 19.78 21.07 -11.81
CA GLY A 456 21.16 20.61 -11.80
C GLY A 456 21.33 19.08 -11.84
N ASP A 457 20.24 18.33 -11.97
CA ASP A 457 20.23 16.87 -12.00
C ASP A 457 19.91 16.33 -13.42
N PRO A 458 20.04 15.02 -13.66
CA PRO A 458 19.51 14.42 -14.88
C PRO A 458 17.99 14.56 -14.97
N VAL A 459 17.44 14.47 -16.18
CA VAL A 459 15.97 14.53 -16.37
C VAL A 459 15.31 13.33 -15.69
N ASP A 460 14.36 13.64 -14.82
CA ASP A 460 13.56 12.65 -14.11
C ASP A 460 12.58 11.93 -15.03
N ILE A 461 12.34 10.65 -14.75
CA ILE A 461 11.48 9.79 -15.54
C ILE A 461 10.63 8.87 -14.68
N ILE A 462 9.35 8.78 -15.05
CA ILE A 462 8.30 7.98 -14.46
C ILE A 462 7.99 6.82 -15.42
N GLU A 463 8.23 5.59 -14.98
CA GLU A 463 7.92 4.39 -15.75
C GLU A 463 6.66 3.72 -15.20
N ILE A 464 5.64 3.63 -16.06
CA ILE A 464 4.25 3.31 -15.68
C ILE A 464 3.86 1.84 -15.90
N GLY A 465 4.81 1.00 -16.30
CA GLY A 465 4.59 -0.41 -16.61
C GLY A 465 4.22 -1.26 -15.41
N TYR A 466 3.74 -2.48 -15.66
CA TYR A 466 3.23 -3.36 -14.62
C TYR A 466 4.32 -3.94 -13.72
N LYS A 467 5.58 -4.01 -14.18
CA LYS A 467 6.66 -4.65 -13.43
C LYS A 467 7.20 -3.70 -12.36
N VAL A 468 7.38 -4.16 -11.13
CA VAL A 468 8.18 -3.40 -10.13
C VAL A 468 9.64 -3.65 -10.46
N ALA A 469 10.35 -2.62 -10.92
CA ALA A 469 11.73 -2.74 -11.33
C ALA A 469 12.68 -2.71 -10.12
N GLU A 470 13.81 -3.39 -10.22
CA GLU A 470 14.83 -3.32 -9.18
C GLU A 470 15.63 -2.02 -9.27
N ARG A 471 16.05 -1.52 -8.11
CA ARG A 471 16.94 -0.36 -8.00
C ARG A 471 18.29 -0.65 -8.66
N GLY A 472 18.73 0.28 -9.50
CA GLY A 472 19.94 0.17 -10.31
C GLY A 472 19.75 -0.65 -11.58
N SER A 473 18.54 -1.13 -11.87
CA SER A 473 18.24 -1.73 -13.16
C SER A 473 18.21 -0.65 -14.25
N VAL A 474 18.53 -1.06 -15.48
CA VAL A 474 18.44 -0.20 -16.66
C VAL A 474 17.31 -0.74 -17.53
N LEU A 475 16.23 0.02 -17.63
CA LEU A 475 15.08 -0.33 -18.47
C LEU A 475 15.25 0.31 -19.83
N GLN A 476 14.72 -0.36 -20.86
CA GLN A 476 14.53 0.23 -22.17
C GLN A 476 13.09 0.72 -22.26
N VAL A 477 12.91 2.01 -22.49
CA VAL A 477 11.61 2.65 -22.39
C VAL A 477 11.31 3.46 -23.64
N LYS A 478 10.03 3.62 -23.93
CA LYS A 478 9.55 4.61 -24.89
C LYS A 478 8.86 5.77 -24.19
N LEU A 479 9.09 6.98 -24.67
CA LEU A 479 8.49 8.18 -24.11
C LEU A 479 7.05 8.33 -24.58
N LEU A 480 6.19 8.77 -23.67
CA LEU A 480 4.77 8.99 -23.91
C LEU A 480 4.40 10.46 -23.75
N GLY A 481 5.08 11.18 -22.85
CA GLY A 481 4.84 12.59 -22.60
C GLY A 481 5.74 13.14 -21.49
N VAL A 482 5.47 14.36 -21.03
CA VAL A 482 6.24 15.01 -19.96
C VAL A 482 5.37 15.97 -19.14
N LEU A 483 5.62 16.06 -17.84
CA LEU A 483 5.06 17.06 -16.94
C LEU A 483 6.12 18.10 -16.57
N ALA A 484 5.70 19.37 -16.50
CA ALA A 484 6.55 20.50 -16.15
C ALA A 484 6.36 20.89 -14.69
N MET A 485 7.00 20.19 -13.75
CA MET A 485 6.94 20.58 -12.34
C MET A 485 7.86 21.79 -12.10
N VAL A 486 7.42 22.69 -11.23
CA VAL A 486 8.24 23.79 -10.72
C VAL A 486 8.42 23.57 -9.22
N ASP A 487 9.63 23.14 -8.86
CA ASP A 487 10.06 22.93 -7.49
C ASP A 487 10.69 24.21 -6.97
N TYR A 488 9.93 24.99 -6.20
CA TYR A 488 10.32 26.34 -5.79
C TYR A 488 10.63 27.30 -6.96
N ARG A 489 11.90 27.37 -7.39
CA ARG A 489 12.40 28.20 -8.51
C ARG A 489 13.18 27.36 -9.53
N GLU A 490 13.07 26.04 -9.42
CA GLU A 490 13.76 25.08 -10.26
C GLU A 490 12.75 24.39 -11.17
N THR A 491 13.09 24.31 -12.45
CA THR A 491 12.44 23.50 -13.46
C THR A 491 12.81 22.06 -13.19
N ASP A 492 11.79 21.24 -13.01
CA ASP A 492 11.94 19.83 -12.69
C ASP A 492 11.03 19.01 -13.63
N TRP A 493 11.59 18.64 -14.78
CA TRP A 493 10.87 17.91 -15.83
C TRP A 493 10.65 16.44 -15.44
N LYS A 494 9.39 15.99 -15.46
CA LYS A 494 9.02 14.60 -15.20
C LYS A 494 8.56 13.90 -16.47
N VAL A 495 9.45 13.17 -17.12
CA VAL A 495 9.15 12.40 -18.33
C VAL A 495 8.27 11.20 -17.98
N ILE A 496 7.25 10.93 -18.79
CA ILE A 496 6.36 9.77 -18.65
C ILE A 496 6.73 8.76 -19.73
N ALA A 497 7.01 7.53 -19.32
CA ALA A 497 7.47 6.48 -20.20
C ALA A 497 6.93 5.10 -19.79
N ILE A 498 7.11 4.12 -20.66
CA ILE A 498 6.77 2.71 -20.39
C ILE A 498 7.90 1.80 -20.89
N ASP A 499 8.23 0.76 -20.12
CA ASP A 499 9.12 -0.33 -20.55
C ASP A 499 8.64 -0.90 -21.89
N VAL A 500 9.52 -1.01 -22.89
CA VAL A 500 9.19 -1.56 -24.21
C VAL A 500 8.76 -3.02 -24.15
N ASN A 501 9.16 -3.73 -23.09
CA ASN A 501 8.75 -5.10 -22.82
C ASN A 501 7.41 -5.20 -22.08
N ASP A 502 6.80 -4.07 -21.74
CA ASP A 502 5.50 -4.06 -21.10
C ASP A 502 4.41 -4.55 -22.07
N PRO A 503 3.54 -5.49 -21.65
CA PRO A 503 2.26 -5.82 -22.26
C PRO A 503 1.49 -4.66 -22.92
N LEU A 504 1.42 -3.52 -22.25
CA LEU A 504 0.69 -2.34 -22.68
C LEU A 504 1.52 -1.41 -23.57
N ALA A 505 2.84 -1.61 -23.68
CA ALA A 505 3.70 -0.79 -24.51
C ALA A 505 3.13 -0.68 -25.92
N SER A 506 2.74 -1.78 -26.56
CA SER A 506 2.16 -1.75 -27.92
C SER A 506 0.89 -0.87 -28.07
N LYS A 507 0.17 -0.59 -26.98
CA LYS A 507 -1.06 0.20 -26.97
C LYS A 507 -0.85 1.67 -26.59
N LEU A 508 0.31 2.04 -26.06
CA LEU A 508 0.59 3.39 -25.57
C LEU A 508 1.65 4.04 -26.45
N ASN A 509 1.26 4.90 -27.38
CA ASN A 509 2.19 5.57 -28.29
C ASN A 509 2.30 7.06 -28.03
N ASP A 510 1.38 7.65 -27.27
CA ASP A 510 1.38 9.05 -26.85
C ASP A 510 0.69 9.20 -25.47
N ILE A 511 0.69 10.42 -24.91
CA ILE A 511 0.10 10.71 -23.60
C ILE A 511 -1.42 10.57 -23.60
N ASP A 512 -2.07 10.76 -24.75
CA ASP A 512 -3.51 10.58 -24.88
C ASP A 512 -3.93 9.11 -24.76
N ASP A 513 -3.09 8.18 -25.25
CA ASP A 513 -3.32 6.75 -25.05
C ASP A 513 -3.27 6.39 -23.55
N VAL A 514 -2.40 7.06 -22.78
CA VAL A 514 -2.33 6.89 -21.32
C VAL A 514 -3.63 7.33 -20.67
N LYS A 515 -4.20 8.47 -21.07
CA LYS A 515 -5.51 8.95 -20.55
C LYS A 515 -6.63 7.93 -20.82
N GLU A 516 -6.63 7.30 -21.99
CA GLU A 516 -7.66 6.32 -22.37
C GLU A 516 -7.48 4.95 -21.69
N VAL A 517 -6.24 4.43 -21.66
CA VAL A 517 -5.95 3.07 -21.19
C VAL A 517 -5.74 3.02 -19.67
N MET A 518 -5.23 4.09 -19.08
CA MET A 518 -4.91 4.21 -17.66
C MET A 518 -5.64 5.43 -17.02
N PRO A 519 -6.98 5.42 -16.99
CA PRO A 519 -7.75 6.56 -16.49
C PRO A 519 -7.39 6.90 -15.03
N GLY A 520 -7.26 8.20 -14.75
CA GLY A 520 -6.90 8.72 -13.43
C GLY A 520 -5.39 8.72 -13.13
N LEU A 521 -4.57 8.07 -13.95
CA LEU A 521 -3.12 8.00 -13.72
C LEU A 521 -2.48 9.38 -13.76
N LEU A 522 -2.75 10.17 -14.80
CA LEU A 522 -2.10 11.47 -14.98
C LEU A 522 -2.52 12.47 -13.90
N GLU A 523 -3.81 12.48 -13.55
CA GLU A 523 -4.35 13.32 -12.48
C GLU A 523 -3.69 12.96 -11.14
N ALA A 524 -3.56 11.67 -10.84
CA ALA A 524 -2.89 11.20 -9.64
C ALA A 524 -1.37 11.47 -9.67
N THR A 525 -0.73 11.46 -10.85
CA THR A 525 0.68 11.85 -11.00
C THR A 525 0.90 13.31 -10.64
N VAL A 526 0.09 14.20 -11.20
CA VAL A 526 0.15 15.63 -10.87
C VAL A 526 -0.13 15.85 -9.39
N GLU A 527 -1.18 15.22 -8.85
CA GLU A 527 -1.55 15.36 -7.43
C GLU A 527 -0.44 14.85 -6.50
N TRP A 528 0.17 13.69 -6.78
CA TRP A 528 1.26 13.16 -5.97
C TRP A 528 2.44 14.12 -5.91
N PHE A 529 2.92 14.59 -7.07
CA PHE A 529 4.04 15.54 -7.13
C PHE A 529 3.68 16.91 -6.56
N LYS A 530 2.41 17.30 -6.60
CA LYS A 530 1.93 18.50 -5.95
C LYS A 530 2.05 18.42 -4.42
N ILE A 531 1.73 17.28 -3.81
CA ILE A 531 1.52 17.19 -2.35
C ILE A 531 2.60 16.41 -1.58
N TYR A 532 3.49 15.66 -2.24
CA TYR A 532 4.38 14.71 -1.57
C TYR A 532 5.33 15.33 -0.52
N LYS A 533 5.65 16.62 -0.64
CA LYS A 533 6.50 17.35 0.31
C LYS A 533 5.73 18.00 1.47
N MET A 534 4.40 18.11 1.37
CA MET A 534 3.57 18.78 2.37
C MET A 534 3.66 18.16 3.78
N PRO A 535 3.74 16.82 3.95
CA PRO A 535 4.01 16.23 5.26
C PRO A 535 5.34 16.68 5.91
N GLY A 536 6.29 17.15 5.11
CA GLY A 536 7.56 17.73 5.55
C GLY A 536 7.49 19.23 5.88
N GLY A 537 6.32 19.86 5.71
CA GLY A 537 6.08 21.28 5.94
C GLY A 537 6.29 22.17 4.71
N ASP A 538 6.66 21.61 3.56
CA ASP A 538 6.80 22.35 2.31
C ASP A 538 5.41 22.72 1.73
N PRO A 539 5.28 23.86 1.00
CA PRO A 539 4.05 24.17 0.27
C PRO A 539 3.82 23.18 -0.88
N PRO A 540 2.59 23.12 -1.45
CA PRO A 540 2.36 22.31 -2.64
C PRO A 540 3.20 22.81 -3.83
N ASN A 541 3.79 21.88 -4.57
CA ASN A 541 4.54 22.20 -5.78
C ASN A 541 3.62 22.76 -6.88
N LYS A 542 4.21 23.51 -7.80
CA LYS A 542 3.50 24.10 -8.94
C LYS A 542 3.83 23.35 -10.22
N PHE A 543 3.03 23.59 -11.24
CA PHE A 543 3.26 23.06 -12.57
C PHE A 543 3.08 24.18 -13.59
N ALA A 544 3.92 24.19 -14.62
CA ALA A 544 3.61 24.94 -15.83
C ALA A 544 2.45 24.26 -16.58
N PHE A 545 1.91 24.94 -17.58
CA PHE A 545 0.78 24.45 -18.39
C PHE A 545 -0.44 23.98 -17.56
N ASN A 546 -0.64 24.56 -16.37
CA ASN A 546 -1.68 24.16 -15.43
C ASN A 546 -1.67 22.66 -15.05
N GLY A 547 -0.49 22.01 -15.08
CA GLY A 547 -0.36 20.59 -14.79
C GLY A 547 -0.71 19.66 -15.96
N GLU A 548 -0.93 20.19 -17.16
CA GLU A 548 -1.17 19.38 -18.35
C GLU A 548 0.11 18.66 -18.79
N ALA A 549 0.04 17.34 -18.93
CA ALA A 549 1.10 16.55 -19.55
C ALA A 549 1.18 16.83 -21.05
N LYS A 550 2.38 17.16 -21.54
CA LYS A 550 2.65 17.41 -22.96
C LYS A 550 2.97 16.10 -23.70
N HIS A 551 2.66 16.09 -24.99
CA HIS A 551 2.82 14.94 -25.89
C HIS A 551 4.28 14.52 -26.04
N LYS A 552 4.51 13.32 -26.61
CA LYS A 552 5.84 12.71 -26.68
C LYS A 552 6.83 13.52 -27.52
N GLU A 553 6.38 14.25 -28.54
CA GLU A 553 7.27 15.04 -29.39
C GLU A 553 7.91 16.16 -28.56
N PHE A 554 7.10 16.81 -27.72
CA PHE A 554 7.58 17.83 -26.80
C PHE A 554 8.48 17.23 -25.72
N ALA A 555 8.13 16.06 -25.17
CA ALA A 555 8.99 15.33 -24.23
C ALA A 555 10.36 15.00 -24.86
N THR A 556 10.37 14.57 -26.12
CA THR A 556 11.59 14.27 -26.89
C THR A 556 12.44 15.52 -27.07
N GLU A 557 11.82 16.67 -27.37
CA GLU A 557 12.53 17.95 -27.48
C GLU A 557 13.25 18.31 -26.17
N ILE A 558 12.55 18.26 -25.04
CA ILE A 558 13.14 18.54 -23.71
C ILE A 558 14.30 17.57 -23.40
N VAL A 559 14.14 16.28 -23.68
CA VAL A 559 15.18 15.28 -23.46
C VAL A 559 16.41 15.55 -24.35
N LEU A 560 16.21 15.91 -25.62
CA LEU A 560 17.32 16.21 -26.51
C LEU A 560 18.02 17.53 -26.15
N GLN A 561 17.29 18.55 -25.71
CA GLN A 561 17.87 19.81 -25.23
C GLN A 561 18.76 19.57 -24.00
N THR A 562 18.30 18.79 -23.03
CA THR A 562 19.08 18.43 -21.83
C THR A 562 20.23 17.47 -22.14
N HIS A 563 20.11 16.62 -23.16
CA HIS A 563 21.22 15.82 -23.68
C HIS A 563 22.32 16.69 -24.27
N CYS A 564 21.98 17.67 -25.11
CA CYS A 564 22.95 18.63 -25.65
C CYS A 564 23.70 19.37 -24.52
N ARG A 565 23.00 19.76 -23.44
CA ARG A 565 23.65 20.37 -22.27
C ARG A 565 24.58 19.41 -21.54
N TRP A 566 24.19 18.15 -21.39
CA TRP A 566 25.07 17.12 -20.86
C TRP A 566 26.32 16.91 -21.74
N GLU A 567 26.20 16.94 -23.07
CA GLU A 567 27.35 16.82 -23.97
C GLU A 567 28.33 17.97 -23.76
N GLU A 568 27.83 19.21 -23.64
CA GLU A 568 28.65 20.37 -23.33
C GLU A 568 29.35 20.26 -21.96
N LEU A 569 28.67 19.69 -20.97
CA LEU A 569 29.21 19.41 -19.64
C LEU A 569 30.36 18.38 -19.72
N VAL A 570 30.15 17.20 -20.30
CA VAL A 570 31.15 16.12 -20.32
C VAL A 570 32.30 16.37 -21.29
N THR A 571 32.15 17.31 -22.23
CA THR A 571 33.23 17.79 -23.11
C THR A 571 33.92 19.06 -22.60
N ASN A 572 33.60 19.51 -21.38
CA ASN A 572 34.17 20.68 -20.72
C ASN A 572 34.01 21.99 -21.52
N LYS A 573 32.92 22.12 -22.27
CA LYS A 573 32.53 23.36 -22.97
C LYS A 573 31.90 24.38 -22.01
N ILE A 574 31.22 23.89 -20.97
CA ILE A 574 30.64 24.72 -19.91
C ILE A 574 31.71 24.95 -18.84
N LYS A 575 32.19 26.19 -18.72
CA LYS A 575 33.22 26.56 -17.75
C LYS A 575 32.61 26.83 -16.37
N ASN A 576 33.40 26.62 -15.31
CA ASN A 576 33.04 26.91 -13.92
C ASN A 576 31.90 26.05 -13.34
N VAL A 577 31.65 24.85 -13.90
CA VAL A 577 30.80 23.85 -13.23
C VAL A 577 31.57 23.27 -12.05
N THR A 578 31.43 23.90 -10.89
CA THR A 578 31.94 23.36 -9.62
C THR A 578 30.81 22.56 -9.00
N ASN A 579 31.02 21.27 -8.71
CA ASN A 579 30.09 20.33 -8.05
C ASN A 579 29.34 19.32 -8.94
N ILE A 580 29.87 18.96 -10.12
CA ILE A 580 29.45 17.75 -10.83
C ILE A 580 30.68 16.87 -11.07
N ALA A 581 30.58 15.60 -10.73
CA ALA A 581 31.59 14.58 -10.95
C ALA A 581 31.38 13.98 -12.34
N CYS A 582 32.26 14.33 -13.29
CA CYS A 582 32.15 13.95 -14.71
C CYS A 582 32.99 12.71 -15.07
N GLU A 583 33.61 12.04 -14.09
CA GLU A 583 34.41 10.84 -14.36
C GLU A 583 33.57 9.76 -15.05
N ASN A 584 34.08 9.26 -16.17
CA ASN A 584 33.43 8.27 -17.02
C ASN A 584 34.47 7.31 -17.60
N VAL A 585 34.05 6.18 -18.18
CA VAL A 585 34.95 5.16 -18.73
C VAL A 585 34.70 4.84 -20.20
N THR A 586 33.56 5.23 -20.77
CA THR A 586 33.19 4.92 -22.16
C THR A 586 33.32 6.08 -23.14
N LEU A 587 33.38 7.34 -22.67
CA LEU A 587 33.32 8.52 -23.54
C LEU A 587 34.72 8.94 -24.04
N GLU A 588 35.10 8.51 -25.24
CA GLU A 588 36.43 8.80 -25.83
C GLU A 588 36.76 10.28 -25.99
N SER A 589 35.75 11.12 -26.25
CA SER A 589 35.92 12.56 -26.42
C SER A 589 35.94 13.36 -25.11
N SER A 590 35.68 12.71 -23.98
CA SER A 590 35.62 13.39 -22.68
C SER A 590 37.02 13.55 -22.08
N PRO A 591 37.43 14.77 -21.66
CA PRO A 591 38.67 14.96 -20.92
C PRO A 591 38.64 14.35 -19.51
N PHE A 592 37.48 13.87 -19.06
CA PHE A 592 37.27 13.26 -17.74
C PHE A 592 37.31 11.74 -17.77
N LYS A 593 37.59 11.14 -18.94
CA LYS A 593 37.65 9.68 -19.09
C LYS A 593 38.77 9.08 -18.23
N ILE A 594 38.44 8.05 -17.46
CA ILE A 594 39.38 7.24 -16.67
C ILE A 594 39.36 5.79 -17.14
N SER A 595 40.32 4.98 -16.67
CA SER A 595 40.31 3.55 -16.97
C SER A 595 39.33 2.79 -16.07
N HIS A 596 38.81 1.65 -16.54
CA HIS A 596 38.01 0.75 -15.69
C HIS A 596 38.77 0.33 -14.42
N LYS A 597 40.10 0.15 -14.50
CA LYS A 597 40.93 -0.18 -13.33
C LYS A 597 40.90 0.93 -12.28
N ASP A 598 40.94 2.19 -12.70
CA ASP A 598 40.85 3.33 -11.78
C ASP A 598 39.44 3.43 -11.19
N ALA A 599 38.41 3.18 -11.99
CA ALA A 599 37.03 3.15 -11.54
C ALA A 599 36.79 2.08 -10.47
N ASP A 600 37.24 0.85 -10.71
CA ASP A 600 37.15 -0.25 -9.74
C ASP A 600 37.95 0.05 -8.46
N SER A 601 39.10 0.73 -8.59
CA SER A 601 39.92 1.14 -7.46
C SER A 601 39.22 2.17 -6.58
N ILE A 602 38.46 3.10 -7.16
CA ILE A 602 37.63 4.07 -6.41
C ILE A 602 36.58 3.32 -5.58
N CYS A 603 35.88 2.35 -6.16
CA CYS A 603 34.87 1.56 -5.46
C CYS A 603 35.47 0.68 -4.36
N ALA A 604 36.66 0.11 -4.58
CA ALA A 604 37.33 -0.76 -3.61
C ALA A 604 37.73 -0.05 -2.30
N LEU A 605 37.79 1.28 -2.28
CA LEU A 605 38.06 2.08 -1.08
C LEU A 605 36.83 2.21 -0.16
N LEU A 606 35.64 1.86 -0.63
CA LEU A 606 34.40 1.98 0.13
C LEU A 606 34.16 0.76 1.01
N PRO A 607 33.43 0.91 2.14
CA PRO A 607 33.07 -0.21 2.99
C PRO A 607 32.38 -1.34 2.21
N PRO A 608 32.69 -2.62 2.50
CA PRO A 608 31.98 -3.73 1.88
C PRO A 608 30.49 -3.69 2.24
N ARG A 609 29.66 -4.36 1.42
CA ARG A 609 28.24 -4.53 1.71
C ARG A 609 28.03 -5.14 3.10
N SER A 610 27.18 -4.52 3.92
CA SER A 610 26.75 -5.05 5.21
C SER A 610 25.24 -5.34 5.23
N ALA A 611 24.75 -5.89 6.34
CA ALA A 611 23.32 -6.07 6.55
C ALA A 611 22.57 -4.73 6.44
N CYS A 612 21.34 -4.75 5.90
CA CYS A 612 20.49 -3.58 5.81
C CYS A 612 20.14 -3.06 7.21
N ALA A 613 20.17 -1.74 7.40
CA ALA A 613 19.65 -1.12 8.60
C ALA A 613 18.12 -1.27 8.66
N PRO A 614 17.51 -1.28 9.85
CA PRO A 614 16.06 -1.30 9.97
C PRO A 614 15.47 0.00 9.40
N ILE A 615 14.34 -0.13 8.68
CA ILE A 615 13.57 1.03 8.24
C ILE A 615 12.78 1.57 9.46
N PRO A 616 12.77 2.88 9.72
CA PRO A 616 11.98 3.45 10.82
C PRO A 616 10.48 3.18 10.65
N ALA A 617 9.78 2.86 11.75
CA ALA A 617 8.36 2.53 11.71
C ALA A 617 7.48 3.69 11.21
N GLU A 618 7.91 4.94 11.39
CA GLU A 618 7.19 6.11 10.86
C GLU A 618 7.20 6.22 9.32
N VAL A 619 7.98 5.39 8.63
CA VAL A 619 7.96 5.30 7.16
C VAL A 619 6.66 4.66 6.68
N ASP A 620 6.05 3.80 7.49
CA ASP A 620 4.79 3.12 7.17
C ASP A 620 3.55 3.96 7.48
N ALA A 621 3.71 5.11 8.13
CA ALA A 621 2.62 6.00 8.48
C ALA A 621 1.93 6.56 7.22
N MET A 622 0.60 6.63 7.27
CA MET A 622 -0.24 7.27 6.25
C MET A 622 -0.56 8.71 6.66
N PHE A 623 -0.33 9.66 5.75
CA PHE A 623 -0.62 11.07 5.96
C PHE A 623 -1.88 11.47 5.19
N TYR A 624 -2.79 12.14 5.87
CA TYR A 624 -4.04 12.65 5.31
C TYR A 624 -3.96 14.17 5.20
N LEU A 625 -4.27 14.70 4.02
CA LEU A 625 -4.27 16.14 3.76
C LEU A 625 -5.70 16.60 3.50
N SER A 626 -6.15 17.63 4.23
CA SER A 626 -7.46 18.24 3.99
C SER A 626 -7.48 18.98 2.65
N GLU A 627 -8.67 19.06 2.04
CA GLU A 627 -8.86 19.84 0.80
C GLU A 627 -8.46 21.31 0.97
N LYS A 628 -8.67 21.89 2.16
CA LYS A 628 -8.18 23.23 2.50
C LYS A 628 -6.65 23.33 2.47
N ALA A 629 -5.95 22.32 2.99
CA ALA A 629 -4.48 22.29 2.97
C ALA A 629 -3.95 22.14 1.53
N LYS A 630 -4.62 21.34 0.69
CA LYS A 630 -4.24 21.18 -0.73
C LYS A 630 -4.44 22.46 -1.55
N GLN A 631 -5.35 23.33 -1.14
CA GLN A 631 -5.69 24.59 -1.81
C GLN A 631 -4.94 25.81 -1.25
N SER A 632 -4.31 25.70 -0.08
CA SER A 632 -3.61 26.84 0.52
C SER A 632 -2.38 27.25 -0.28
N GLN A 633 -2.41 28.44 -0.88
CA GLN A 633 -1.23 29.10 -1.42
C GLN A 633 -0.50 29.83 -0.27
N PRO A 634 0.84 29.73 -0.16
CA PRO A 634 1.56 30.56 0.80
C PRO A 634 1.41 32.02 0.41
N ASN A 635 1.12 32.88 1.40
CA ASN A 635 1.28 34.33 1.26
C ASN A 635 2.71 34.58 0.76
N GLN A 636 2.85 35.12 -0.44
CA GLN A 636 4.17 35.51 -0.94
C GLN A 636 4.80 36.49 0.06
N PRO A 637 6.06 36.30 0.48
CA PRO A 637 6.80 37.36 1.15
C PRO A 637 6.79 38.56 0.21
N LYS A 638 6.31 39.72 0.70
CA LYS A 638 6.46 40.97 -0.04
C LYS A 638 7.95 41.14 -0.37
N PRO A 639 8.31 41.44 -1.62
CA PRO A 639 9.71 41.67 -1.98
C PRO A 639 10.26 42.81 -1.12
N SER A 640 11.34 42.54 -0.41
CA SER A 640 12.18 43.52 0.29
C SER A 640 13.06 44.27 -0.70
#